data_AF-A0AAN0JSE5-F1
#
_entry.id   AF-A0AAN0JSE5-F1
#
_cell.length_a   1.000
_cell.length_b   1.000
_cell.length_c   1.000
_cell.angle_alpha   90.00
_cell.angle_beta   90.00
_cell.angle_gamma   90.00
#
_symmetry.space_group_name_H-M   'P 1'
#
loop_
_entity.id
_entity.type
_entity.pdbx_description
1 polymer ?
#
loop_
_entity_poly.entity_id
_entity_poly.type
_entity_poly.pdbx_seq_one_letter_code
_entity_poly.pdbx_strand_id
1 'polypeptide(L)'
;MSIFIFILILLHLQVVVPVNVNLDNGTDSSSCLDGSVPCKTLSFVLERIQTRSSILVHLSEGNHTLSLEATMNYKISFRLMGLQTNTTIVQCTKGSGFSFKHSNDIHFSNLTVNGCGMYHNSTSSPSGKFLLFQAAMYILFCSNVYFDSVIVSNSTGVGVVFYSTVGTNIIKHSSFTYNAPSGTEYGGGGISVEFVYCIPGDTQCTNISGSAIPLNYTDGSITDASYEFSDCQFTHNIGNVTSNLFISPSANDNIALGRGGGLSVVFKGNITNVPVYINNCLFNNNTAVWGGGLLIEFQDRSTNNAIVVNNSVFYSNQCPFVSCTYKGTGGGGTRVLFAGIGHNIHNNSVLFTNSTFSYNRAYFGGGSSFLTFRENSSYQMNRMHFDNCTWHRNVARLGSAVDLSIWHLESSDGGLVIMQPVFTNCVFQFNSVYYTNYTSTPAGIGTLYTDSVPIQFQNNTQFFSNFGSAVTSLDAAVEFQSDSVSHFIKNSAQAGGGMTLFNKAFLMLNANTSINFTHNKAFLNGGGLYWENIGDHQLISSRNCFIRYFDSDIDPTQWQIRILFDGNHANLSGHAIYATTILGCLWGDQSHGELVNPKTDYYKVFCWSQSAWNYGPNTTCNDTDVIATSPAYFADNEGHPQCKDSYSINVIPGKESVLPVVMLDDRLKPVPSKSLVFSLYRNSTYDTVTEYITYRNVSYYGDPYEDNQAKLFLKTIHPRVISTKIDLTFEKCPPGFVIRGNICEGGEFPNIRLHTNFTASIEFGYWIGPTSESSNNLKVGQCLYCPQNNKLSRSSFVTLPESSDDLNEFFCGDLNREGVTCAHCKANYSVAVNSKQFKCIPCSSDSIFYSWAFYLLAEYLPLTIMLIIVIVFNISVTSGPANAFIFFAQIISTTFGIDANGIIDYPSITPAASVLKQIYISLYAFWNLSFFSAIELDGWLFCLGPNVNSLHVMALKFVSAFYPLIVIGLVVLVLHLYHNDYRFIVCIIRPLHRATARCLSWLNLQRSLMDAFATFLILSYVKFAVTSCQLLFPNTLVDDTGHTEFVSLFNGDFQFFSLNYAPYMLTSLFILFLCTFFPTILFLYSIKPFYTCLERLNWKPLKPGAKTQLFLDSFHQCFKDGSNGEHDRRYYAALYFFFKLALITTFAFGLSWTIQYVLQQFIITIALLLLGLLQPYKKFWYNVLDLVMFSLLSCINVIILYNYYLESINSPLSNTFCCVLIYKPEI
;
A
#
# COMPACT_ATOMS: atom_id res chain seq x y z
N MET A 1 7.32 -15.98 -103.98
CA MET A 1 7.91 -15.94 -102.62
C MET A 1 6.88 -16.26 -101.54
N SER A 2 5.70 -15.64 -101.51
CA SER A 2 4.67 -15.89 -100.50
C SER A 2 4.08 -17.31 -100.48
N ILE A 3 3.99 -17.99 -101.63
CA ILE A 3 3.56 -19.41 -101.70
C ILE A 3 4.65 -20.36 -101.15
N PHE A 4 5.93 -20.00 -101.33
CA PHE A 4 7.05 -20.80 -100.81
C PHE A 4 7.18 -20.68 -99.29
N ILE A 5 6.90 -19.49 -98.75
CA ILE A 5 6.79 -19.25 -97.29
C ILE A 5 5.56 -19.96 -96.72
N PHE A 6 4.41 -19.96 -97.42
CA PHE A 6 3.21 -20.68 -96.98
C PHE A 6 3.40 -22.21 -97.01
N ILE A 7 4.13 -22.76 -98.00
CA ILE A 7 4.49 -24.18 -98.08
C ILE A 7 5.55 -24.55 -97.03
N LEU A 8 6.52 -23.67 -96.73
CA LEU A 8 7.46 -23.89 -95.63
C LEU A 8 6.78 -23.82 -94.25
N ILE A 9 5.78 -22.95 -94.07
CA ILE A 9 4.96 -22.90 -92.86
C ILE A 9 4.10 -24.16 -92.72
N LEU A 10 3.51 -24.67 -93.82
CA LEU A 10 2.78 -25.94 -93.84
C LEU A 10 3.69 -27.17 -93.64
N LEU A 11 4.96 -27.13 -94.08
CA LEU A 11 5.98 -28.16 -93.83
C LEU A 11 6.59 -28.10 -92.41
N HIS A 12 6.44 -26.97 -91.71
CA HIS A 12 6.83 -26.79 -90.30
C HIS A 12 5.68 -26.90 -89.30
N LEU A 13 4.43 -27.08 -89.75
CA LEU A 13 3.34 -27.57 -88.92
C LEU A 13 3.56 -29.06 -88.63
N GLN A 14 4.46 -29.37 -87.68
CA GLN A 14 4.46 -30.67 -87.03
C GLN A 14 3.14 -30.81 -86.27
N VAL A 15 2.19 -31.52 -86.87
CA VAL A 15 0.99 -32.00 -86.15
C VAL A 15 1.49 -32.96 -85.08
N VAL A 16 1.52 -32.49 -83.83
CA VAL A 16 1.89 -33.34 -82.68
C VAL A 16 0.78 -34.36 -82.51
N VAL A 17 1.07 -35.63 -82.79
CA VAL A 17 0.12 -36.73 -82.58
C VAL A 17 -0.06 -36.92 -81.05
N PRO A 18 -1.28 -36.86 -80.52
CA PRO A 18 -1.53 -37.06 -79.10
C PRO A 18 -1.24 -38.51 -78.70
N VAL A 19 -0.52 -38.69 -77.58
CA VAL A 19 -0.35 -40.01 -76.96
C VAL A 19 -1.47 -40.20 -75.95
N ASN A 20 -2.36 -41.16 -76.19
CA ASN A 20 -3.46 -41.48 -75.29
C ASN A 20 -3.02 -42.52 -74.26
N VAL A 21 -3.31 -42.30 -72.98
CA VAL A 21 -3.06 -43.26 -71.88
C VAL A 21 -4.39 -43.73 -71.33
N ASN A 22 -4.61 -45.05 -71.33
CA ASN A 22 -5.82 -45.69 -70.83
C ASN A 22 -5.47 -46.92 -69.98
N LEU A 23 -5.93 -46.94 -68.73
CA LEU A 23 -5.57 -47.98 -67.75
C LEU A 23 -6.17 -49.35 -68.08
N ASP A 24 -7.35 -49.38 -68.69
CA ASP A 24 -8.14 -50.60 -68.92
C ASP A 24 -7.79 -51.25 -70.27
N ASN A 25 -7.72 -50.43 -71.33
CA ASN A 25 -7.58 -50.90 -72.71
C ASN A 25 -6.22 -50.54 -73.35
N GLY A 26 -5.29 -49.98 -72.58
CA GLY A 26 -3.96 -49.61 -73.04
C GLY A 26 -2.94 -50.76 -73.01
N THR A 27 -1.93 -50.67 -73.88
CA THR A 27 -0.77 -51.58 -73.88
C THR A 27 0.52 -50.79 -74.05
N ASP A 28 1.49 -50.98 -73.15
CA ASP A 28 2.79 -50.32 -73.23
C ASP A 28 3.66 -50.96 -74.32
N SER A 29 3.73 -50.31 -75.48
CA SER A 29 4.47 -50.76 -76.67
C SER A 29 5.05 -49.56 -77.44
N SER A 30 5.92 -49.79 -78.43
CA SER A 30 6.35 -48.71 -79.33
C SER A 30 5.20 -48.12 -80.13
N SER A 31 4.24 -48.94 -80.56
CA SER A 31 3.07 -48.50 -81.34
C SER A 31 2.14 -47.56 -80.57
N CYS A 32 2.10 -47.66 -79.24
CA CYS A 32 1.28 -46.76 -78.43
C CYS A 32 1.86 -45.33 -78.36
N LEU A 33 3.20 -45.20 -78.41
CA LEU A 33 3.91 -43.91 -78.37
C LEU A 33 3.71 -43.09 -79.65
N ASP A 34 3.41 -43.74 -80.77
CA ASP A 34 3.10 -43.10 -82.06
C ASP A 34 1.60 -42.78 -82.21
N GLY A 35 0.80 -43.02 -81.16
CA GLY A 35 -0.64 -42.71 -81.12
C GLY A 35 -1.53 -43.72 -81.86
N SER A 36 -0.98 -44.85 -82.32
CA SER A 36 -1.74 -45.88 -83.06
C SER A 36 -2.68 -46.70 -82.17
N VAL A 37 -2.30 -46.88 -80.90
CA VAL A 37 -3.09 -47.54 -79.83
C VAL A 37 -2.85 -46.80 -78.51
N PRO A 38 -3.75 -46.86 -77.51
CA PRO A 38 -3.48 -46.23 -76.22
C PRO A 38 -2.38 -46.95 -75.44
N CYS A 39 -1.52 -46.20 -74.75
CA CYS A 39 -0.55 -46.72 -73.80
C CYS A 39 -1.24 -47.07 -72.46
N LYS A 40 -0.65 -47.99 -71.68
CA LYS A 40 -1.22 -48.43 -70.40
C LYS A 40 -0.80 -47.55 -69.24
N THR A 41 0.46 -47.13 -69.18
CA THR A 41 1.00 -46.40 -68.02
C THR A 41 1.61 -45.05 -68.38
N LEU A 42 1.38 -44.04 -67.53
CA LEU A 42 1.93 -42.70 -67.71
C LEU A 42 3.46 -42.68 -67.58
N SER A 43 4.02 -43.40 -66.59
CA SER A 43 5.48 -43.51 -66.41
C SER A 43 6.17 -44.02 -67.69
N PHE A 44 5.64 -45.07 -68.33
CA PHE A 44 6.21 -45.60 -69.57
C PHE A 44 6.25 -44.55 -70.69
N VAL A 45 5.17 -43.79 -70.83
CA VAL A 45 5.07 -42.71 -71.83
C VAL A 45 6.12 -41.63 -71.55
N LEU A 46 6.14 -41.07 -70.33
CA LEU A 46 7.02 -39.95 -69.99
C LEU A 46 8.51 -40.32 -70.03
N GLU A 47 8.88 -41.55 -69.73
CA GLU A 47 10.26 -42.04 -69.82
C GLU A 47 10.73 -42.13 -71.28
N ARG A 48 9.86 -42.59 -72.20
CA ARG A 48 10.24 -42.89 -73.59
C ARG A 48 10.11 -41.72 -74.55
N ILE A 49 9.31 -40.70 -74.22
CA ILE A 49 9.14 -39.52 -75.08
C ILE A 49 10.03 -38.34 -74.70
N GLN A 50 10.98 -38.52 -73.77
CA GLN A 50 11.87 -37.45 -73.31
C GLN A 50 12.70 -36.81 -74.43
N THR A 51 12.93 -37.47 -75.56
CA THR A 51 13.69 -36.90 -76.68
C THR A 51 12.83 -36.01 -77.61
N ARG A 52 11.50 -36.06 -77.49
CA ARG A 52 10.60 -35.21 -78.29
C ARG A 52 10.69 -33.75 -77.83
N SER A 53 10.65 -32.83 -78.79
CA SER A 53 10.63 -31.38 -78.55
C SER A 53 9.24 -30.88 -78.16
N SER A 54 8.19 -31.47 -78.75
CA SER A 54 6.79 -31.18 -78.47
C SER A 54 6.05 -32.45 -78.01
N ILE A 55 5.36 -32.37 -76.88
CA ILE A 55 4.69 -33.49 -76.22
C ILE A 55 3.23 -33.13 -75.97
N LEU A 56 2.31 -34.01 -76.37
CA LEU A 56 0.87 -33.94 -76.06
C LEU A 56 0.41 -35.31 -75.56
N VAL A 57 -0.07 -35.36 -74.31
CA VAL A 57 -0.53 -36.58 -73.64
C VAL A 57 -1.95 -36.38 -73.14
N HIS A 58 -2.84 -37.31 -73.50
CA HIS A 58 -4.21 -37.37 -73.00
C HIS A 58 -4.37 -38.53 -72.02
N LEU A 59 -4.97 -38.27 -70.87
CA LEU A 59 -5.24 -39.26 -69.84
C LEU A 59 -6.74 -39.58 -69.81
N SER A 60 -7.09 -40.87 -69.83
CA SER A 60 -8.45 -41.30 -69.51
C SER A 60 -8.80 -41.04 -68.05
N GLU A 61 -10.07 -41.21 -67.71
CA GLU A 61 -10.51 -41.35 -66.31
C GLU A 61 -9.71 -42.44 -65.59
N GLY A 62 -9.46 -42.24 -64.30
CA GLY A 62 -8.80 -43.21 -63.42
C GLY A 62 -7.51 -42.70 -62.78
N ASN A 63 -6.88 -43.58 -62.02
CA ASN A 63 -5.69 -43.29 -61.24
C ASN A 63 -4.42 -43.76 -61.94
N HIS A 64 -3.70 -42.82 -62.55
CA HIS A 64 -2.46 -43.02 -63.29
C HIS A 64 -1.25 -42.88 -62.37
N THR A 65 -0.61 -44.00 -62.04
CA THR A 65 0.58 -43.96 -61.19
C THR A 65 1.78 -43.34 -61.93
N LEU A 66 2.39 -42.32 -61.31
CA LEU A 66 3.71 -41.80 -61.68
C LEU A 66 4.75 -42.35 -60.71
N SER A 67 5.72 -43.08 -61.23
CA SER A 67 6.72 -43.81 -60.43
C SER A 67 8.16 -43.39 -60.73
N LEU A 68 8.34 -42.28 -61.43
CA LEU A 68 9.63 -41.75 -61.87
C LEU A 68 9.73 -40.25 -61.66
N GLU A 69 10.94 -39.73 -61.69
CA GLU A 69 11.25 -38.30 -61.73
C GLU A 69 11.04 -37.76 -63.15
N ALA A 70 9.88 -37.14 -63.43
CA ALA A 70 9.52 -36.69 -64.77
C ALA A 70 10.24 -35.38 -65.12
N THR A 71 11.54 -35.47 -65.41
CA THR A 71 12.40 -34.33 -65.74
C THR A 71 12.39 -34.04 -67.24
N MET A 72 11.84 -32.89 -67.61
CA MET A 72 11.74 -32.38 -68.97
C MET A 72 12.65 -31.16 -69.16
N ASN A 73 13.66 -31.32 -70.01
CA ASN A 73 14.59 -30.24 -70.33
C ASN A 73 14.40 -29.79 -71.79
N TYR A 74 14.47 -28.48 -72.03
CA TYR A 74 14.51 -27.88 -73.37
C TYR A 74 13.32 -28.27 -74.27
N LYS A 75 12.09 -28.26 -73.73
CA LYS A 75 10.86 -28.52 -74.49
C LYS A 75 10.34 -27.26 -75.16
N ILE A 76 9.83 -27.40 -76.38
CA ILE A 76 9.15 -26.34 -77.13
C ILE A 76 7.69 -26.22 -76.69
N SER A 77 7.05 -27.37 -76.41
CA SER A 77 5.68 -27.49 -75.92
C SER A 77 5.52 -28.79 -75.12
N PHE A 78 4.84 -28.72 -73.98
CA PHE A 78 4.42 -29.89 -73.21
C PHE A 78 2.97 -29.73 -72.78
N ARG A 79 2.11 -30.71 -73.08
CA ARG A 79 0.69 -30.67 -72.72
C ARG A 79 0.27 -32.00 -72.11
N LEU A 80 -0.27 -31.96 -70.89
CA LEU A 80 -0.88 -33.09 -70.21
C LEU A 80 -2.33 -32.75 -69.87
N MET A 81 -3.27 -33.53 -70.41
CA MET A 81 -4.70 -33.22 -70.33
C MET A 81 -5.51 -34.44 -69.88
N GLY A 82 -6.37 -34.26 -68.88
CA GLY A 82 -7.43 -35.22 -68.59
C GLY A 82 -8.59 -35.08 -69.58
N LEU A 83 -9.08 -36.21 -70.10
CA LEU A 83 -10.21 -36.23 -71.04
C LEU A 83 -11.55 -35.92 -70.37
N GLN A 84 -11.64 -36.09 -69.05
CA GLN A 84 -12.81 -35.76 -68.23
C GLN A 84 -12.38 -34.96 -67.00
N THR A 85 -13.17 -33.95 -66.64
CA THR A 85 -12.94 -33.10 -65.47
C THR A 85 -13.15 -33.89 -64.18
N ASN A 86 -12.24 -33.74 -63.21
CA ASN A 86 -12.30 -34.29 -61.85
C ASN A 86 -12.22 -35.82 -61.69
N THR A 87 -12.01 -36.60 -62.75
CA THR A 87 -11.91 -38.07 -62.67
C THR A 87 -10.51 -38.62 -63.00
N THR A 88 -9.66 -37.80 -63.61
CA THR A 88 -8.27 -38.15 -63.91
C THR A 88 -7.34 -37.74 -62.77
N ILE A 89 -6.66 -38.72 -62.15
CA ILE A 89 -5.69 -38.51 -61.07
C ILE A 89 -4.33 -39.05 -61.51
N VAL A 90 -3.29 -38.26 -61.32
CA VAL A 90 -1.88 -38.66 -61.40
C VAL A 90 -1.38 -38.89 -59.97
N GLN A 91 -1.21 -40.15 -59.59
CA GLN A 91 -0.76 -40.53 -58.26
C GLN A 91 0.74 -40.79 -58.25
N CYS A 92 1.48 -39.97 -57.52
CA CYS A 92 2.91 -40.14 -57.36
C CYS A 92 3.28 -41.20 -56.32
N THR A 93 4.36 -41.94 -56.59
CA THR A 93 5.12 -42.68 -55.58
C THR A 93 6.11 -41.76 -54.85
N LYS A 94 6.63 -42.20 -53.71
CA LYS A 94 7.58 -41.41 -52.91
C LYS A 94 8.80 -40.98 -53.75
N GLY A 95 9.08 -39.68 -53.79
CA GLY A 95 10.19 -39.09 -54.55
C GLY A 95 9.89 -38.75 -56.01
N SER A 96 8.70 -39.09 -56.52
CA SER A 96 8.30 -38.75 -57.90
C SER A 96 7.60 -37.39 -57.99
N GLY A 97 7.64 -36.79 -59.18
CA GLY A 97 7.08 -35.47 -59.46
C GLY A 97 7.45 -34.99 -60.86
N PHE A 98 7.07 -33.76 -61.18
CA PHE A 98 7.36 -33.12 -62.48
C PHE A 98 8.44 -32.05 -62.33
N SER A 99 9.44 -32.04 -63.21
CA SER A 99 10.43 -30.97 -63.29
C SER A 99 10.61 -30.48 -64.71
N PHE A 100 10.48 -29.18 -64.92
CA PHE A 100 10.72 -28.51 -66.19
C PHE A 100 11.89 -27.55 -66.05
N LYS A 101 12.86 -27.66 -66.97
CA LYS A 101 13.99 -26.73 -67.06
C LYS A 101 14.13 -26.22 -68.48
N HIS A 102 14.30 -24.91 -68.64
CA HIS A 102 14.52 -24.27 -69.95
C HIS A 102 13.47 -24.65 -71.01
N SER A 103 12.20 -24.81 -70.60
CA SER A 103 11.12 -25.31 -71.46
C SER A 103 10.06 -24.23 -71.69
N ASN A 104 9.32 -24.35 -72.79
CA ASN A 104 8.27 -23.40 -73.20
C ASN A 104 6.92 -24.11 -73.38
N ASP A 105 5.83 -23.33 -73.32
CA ASP A 105 4.45 -23.74 -73.60
C ASP A 105 4.02 -25.00 -72.82
N ILE A 106 4.01 -24.88 -71.50
CA ILE A 106 3.72 -25.98 -70.56
C ILE A 106 2.24 -25.90 -70.13
N HIS A 107 1.43 -26.87 -70.53
CA HIS A 107 0.00 -26.95 -70.22
C HIS A 107 -0.35 -28.16 -69.37
N PHE A 108 -1.09 -27.93 -68.28
CA PHE A 108 -1.80 -28.96 -67.53
C PHE A 108 -3.28 -28.59 -67.49
N SER A 109 -4.15 -29.55 -67.76
CA SER A 109 -5.60 -29.30 -67.69
C SER A 109 -6.42 -30.51 -67.26
N ASN A 110 -7.52 -30.23 -66.56
CA ASN A 110 -8.56 -31.20 -66.18
C ASN A 110 -8.02 -32.45 -65.44
N LEU A 111 -7.07 -32.28 -64.52
CA LEU A 111 -6.45 -33.40 -63.82
C LEU A 111 -6.05 -33.06 -62.38
N THR A 112 -5.89 -34.08 -61.55
CA THR A 112 -5.32 -33.97 -60.21
C THR A 112 -3.92 -34.55 -60.16
N VAL A 113 -2.96 -33.84 -59.57
CA VAL A 113 -1.60 -34.30 -59.24
C VAL A 113 -1.56 -34.54 -57.74
N ASN A 114 -1.47 -35.81 -57.31
CA ASN A 114 -1.63 -36.19 -55.91
C ASN A 114 -0.39 -36.91 -55.36
N GLY A 115 0.06 -36.51 -54.16
CA GLY A 115 1.11 -37.21 -53.42
C GLY A 115 2.53 -37.05 -53.98
N CYS A 116 2.76 -36.04 -54.83
CA CYS A 116 4.06 -35.83 -55.47
C CYS A 116 5.01 -35.03 -54.57
N GLY A 117 6.32 -35.20 -54.77
CA GLY A 117 7.34 -34.56 -53.96
C GLY A 117 8.73 -35.04 -54.34
N MET A 118 9.36 -34.36 -55.30
CA MET A 118 10.70 -34.65 -55.80
C MET A 118 11.71 -33.68 -55.19
N TYR A 119 12.93 -34.13 -54.88
CA TYR A 119 13.95 -33.29 -54.25
C TYR A 119 14.62 -32.34 -55.25
N HIS A 120 14.75 -31.08 -54.85
CA HIS A 120 15.38 -30.00 -55.61
C HIS A 120 16.29 -29.15 -54.73
N ASN A 121 17.32 -28.57 -55.35
CA ASN A 121 18.11 -27.52 -54.72
C ASN A 121 17.25 -26.25 -54.63
N SER A 122 17.25 -25.58 -53.48
CA SER A 122 16.62 -24.26 -53.30
C SER A 122 17.59 -23.12 -53.64
N THR A 123 17.06 -21.90 -53.65
CA THR A 123 17.80 -20.63 -53.64
C THR A 123 18.18 -20.18 -52.22
N SER A 124 17.71 -20.88 -51.19
CA SER A 124 17.91 -20.48 -49.80
C SER A 124 19.18 -21.10 -49.24
N SER A 125 20.15 -20.28 -48.84
CA SER A 125 21.49 -20.72 -48.39
C SER A 125 21.89 -20.17 -47.01
N PRO A 126 21.20 -20.54 -45.92
CA PRO A 126 21.63 -20.14 -44.59
C PRO A 126 23.05 -20.62 -44.33
N SER A 127 23.94 -19.70 -43.96
CA SER A 127 25.37 -19.98 -43.73
C SER A 127 26.13 -20.55 -44.95
N GLY A 128 25.73 -20.17 -46.16
CA GLY A 128 26.43 -20.52 -47.41
C GLY A 128 26.21 -21.94 -47.94
N LYS A 129 25.25 -22.70 -47.37
CA LYS A 129 24.84 -24.02 -47.87
C LYS A 129 23.39 -24.00 -48.30
N PHE A 130 23.12 -24.31 -49.57
CA PHE A 130 21.76 -24.38 -50.10
C PHE A 130 20.96 -25.52 -49.47
N LEU A 131 19.69 -25.26 -49.20
CA LEU A 131 18.75 -26.25 -48.66
C LEU A 131 18.19 -27.10 -49.78
N LEU A 132 18.06 -28.41 -49.53
CA LEU A 132 17.24 -29.30 -50.33
C LEU A 132 15.78 -29.18 -49.87
N PHE A 133 14.86 -29.19 -50.82
CA PHE A 133 13.42 -29.15 -50.55
C PHE A 133 12.67 -30.03 -51.55
N GLN A 134 11.43 -30.38 -51.25
CA GLN A 134 10.59 -31.15 -52.15
C GLN A 134 9.55 -30.27 -52.86
N ALA A 135 9.27 -30.57 -54.12
CA ALA A 135 8.20 -29.96 -54.89
C ALA A 135 7.45 -31.03 -55.70
N ALA A 136 6.12 -30.92 -55.81
CA ALA A 136 5.35 -31.74 -56.73
C ALA A 136 5.61 -31.35 -58.19
N MET A 137 5.73 -30.05 -58.45
CA MET A 137 6.03 -29.48 -59.76
C MET A 137 7.11 -28.40 -59.64
N TYR A 138 8.24 -28.59 -60.32
CA TYR A 138 9.38 -27.68 -60.29
C TYR A 138 9.62 -27.06 -61.66
N ILE A 139 9.51 -25.74 -61.77
CA ILE A 139 9.56 -25.01 -63.04
C ILE A 139 10.68 -23.97 -62.96
N LEU A 140 11.79 -24.22 -63.66
CA LEU A 140 12.99 -23.39 -63.63
C LEU A 140 13.33 -22.85 -65.02
N PHE A 141 13.47 -21.52 -65.14
CA PHE A 141 13.83 -20.83 -66.38
C PHE A 141 12.96 -21.23 -67.58
N CYS A 142 11.67 -21.45 -67.33
CA CYS A 142 10.70 -21.78 -68.36
C CYS A 142 9.94 -20.55 -68.84
N SER A 143 9.14 -20.70 -69.90
CA SER A 143 8.25 -19.64 -70.39
C SER A 143 6.86 -20.17 -70.74
N ASN A 144 5.85 -19.32 -70.54
CA ASN A 144 4.45 -19.59 -70.92
C ASN A 144 3.88 -20.87 -70.27
N VAL A 145 3.52 -20.80 -68.99
CA VAL A 145 2.92 -21.93 -68.25
C VAL A 145 1.42 -21.71 -68.02
N TYR A 146 0.62 -22.76 -68.28
CA TYR A 146 -0.84 -22.70 -68.24
C TYR A 146 -1.43 -23.86 -67.45
N PHE A 147 -2.07 -23.56 -66.31
CA PHE A 147 -2.86 -24.52 -65.53
C PHE A 147 -4.33 -24.12 -65.60
N ASP A 148 -5.18 -25.03 -66.06
CA ASP A 148 -6.64 -24.82 -66.12
C ASP A 148 -7.37 -26.02 -65.53
N SER A 149 -8.13 -25.81 -64.46
CA SER A 149 -8.83 -26.89 -63.77
C SER A 149 -7.87 -28.00 -63.29
N VAL A 150 -6.75 -27.58 -62.68
CA VAL A 150 -5.72 -28.47 -62.12
C VAL A 150 -5.80 -28.48 -60.60
N ILE A 151 -5.75 -29.67 -60.00
CA ILE A 151 -5.66 -29.81 -58.55
C ILE A 151 -4.29 -30.38 -58.19
N VAL A 152 -3.51 -29.70 -57.36
CA VAL A 152 -2.26 -30.22 -56.78
C VAL A 152 -2.49 -30.46 -55.29
N SER A 153 -2.52 -31.73 -54.89
CA SER A 153 -2.95 -32.13 -53.54
C SER A 153 -2.00 -33.07 -52.83
N ASN A 154 -1.96 -32.96 -51.50
CA ASN A 154 -1.19 -33.85 -50.62
C ASN A 154 0.30 -33.96 -51.03
N SER A 155 0.86 -32.89 -51.59
CA SER A 155 2.26 -32.92 -52.02
C SER A 155 3.18 -32.91 -50.81
N THR A 156 4.27 -33.67 -50.90
CA THR A 156 5.34 -33.60 -49.91
C THR A 156 6.23 -32.41 -50.28
N GLY A 157 6.18 -31.34 -49.49
CA GLY A 157 6.83 -30.07 -49.78
C GLY A 157 5.89 -29.06 -50.46
N VAL A 158 6.42 -28.26 -51.39
CA VAL A 158 5.66 -27.24 -52.14
C VAL A 158 4.82 -27.90 -53.23
N GLY A 159 3.59 -27.40 -53.47
CA GLY A 159 2.80 -27.83 -54.61
C GLY A 159 3.49 -27.49 -55.94
N VAL A 160 3.71 -26.20 -56.21
CA VAL A 160 4.37 -25.74 -57.43
C VAL A 160 5.39 -24.65 -57.14
N VAL A 161 6.58 -24.77 -57.74
CA VAL A 161 7.60 -23.72 -57.68
C VAL A 161 7.90 -23.18 -59.07
N PHE A 162 7.84 -21.86 -59.21
CA PHE A 162 8.29 -21.11 -60.36
C PHE A 162 9.57 -20.35 -59.99
N TYR A 163 10.68 -20.70 -60.63
CA TYR A 163 11.95 -19.99 -60.53
C TYR A 163 12.28 -19.28 -61.83
N SER A 164 12.23 -17.95 -61.80
CA SER A 164 12.48 -17.06 -62.94
C SER A 164 11.80 -17.54 -64.22
N THR A 165 10.51 -17.87 -64.12
CA THR A 165 9.66 -18.23 -65.27
C THR A 165 9.14 -16.94 -65.93
N VAL A 166 9.29 -16.85 -67.24
CA VAL A 166 9.03 -15.65 -68.06
C VAL A 166 7.84 -15.87 -69.01
N GLY A 167 7.50 -14.89 -69.84
CA GLY A 167 6.33 -14.90 -70.70
C GLY A 167 5.02 -14.76 -69.92
N THR A 168 3.94 -15.33 -70.45
CA THR A 168 2.59 -15.24 -69.87
C THR A 168 2.26 -16.52 -69.10
N ASN A 169 2.13 -16.42 -67.77
CA ASN A 169 1.86 -17.56 -66.89
C ASN A 169 0.45 -17.44 -66.33
N ILE A 170 -0.45 -18.38 -66.67
CA ILE A 170 -1.87 -18.33 -66.31
C ILE A 170 -2.25 -19.58 -65.51
N ILE A 171 -2.72 -19.37 -64.28
CA ILE A 171 -3.23 -20.41 -63.40
C ILE A 171 -4.68 -20.05 -63.09
N LYS A 172 -5.62 -20.83 -63.62
CA LYS A 172 -7.04 -20.55 -63.47
C LYS A 172 -7.86 -21.78 -63.09
N HIS A 173 -8.96 -21.55 -62.37
CA HIS A 173 -9.88 -22.59 -61.89
C HIS A 173 -9.18 -23.74 -61.15
N SER A 174 -8.03 -23.46 -60.52
CA SER A 174 -7.12 -24.49 -60.01
C SER A 174 -7.05 -24.48 -58.48
N SER A 175 -6.71 -25.62 -57.89
CA SER A 175 -6.71 -25.79 -56.44
C SER A 175 -5.40 -26.40 -55.93
N PHE A 176 -4.83 -25.81 -54.88
CA PHE A 176 -3.59 -26.22 -54.24
C PHE A 176 -3.91 -26.54 -52.80
N THR A 177 -3.95 -27.83 -52.45
CA THR A 177 -4.51 -28.29 -51.18
C THR A 177 -3.60 -29.22 -50.42
N TYR A 178 -3.49 -29.06 -49.11
CA TYR A 178 -2.73 -29.96 -48.24
C TYR A 178 -1.27 -30.17 -48.68
N ASN A 179 -0.63 -29.14 -49.26
CA ASN A 179 0.78 -29.21 -49.64
C ASN A 179 1.63 -28.73 -48.45
N ALA A 180 2.44 -29.64 -47.91
CA ALA A 180 3.16 -29.46 -46.67
C ALA A 180 4.48 -30.26 -46.66
N PRO A 181 5.54 -29.77 -46.01
CA PRO A 181 6.79 -30.51 -45.89
C PRO A 181 6.61 -31.73 -44.96
N SER A 182 7.40 -32.79 -45.18
CA SER A 182 7.35 -33.99 -44.33
C SER A 182 8.12 -33.77 -43.02
N GLY A 183 7.43 -33.87 -41.88
CA GLY A 183 8.07 -33.79 -40.57
C GLY A 183 8.74 -32.44 -40.31
N THR A 184 10.06 -32.43 -40.10
CA THR A 184 10.86 -31.22 -39.86
C THR A 184 11.56 -30.70 -41.12
N GLU A 185 11.21 -31.22 -42.30
CA GLU A 185 11.75 -30.74 -43.57
C GLU A 185 11.30 -29.29 -43.87
N TYR A 186 12.04 -28.65 -44.78
CA TYR A 186 11.91 -27.23 -45.09
C TYR A 186 11.05 -26.99 -46.34
N GLY A 187 10.49 -25.79 -46.44
CA GLY A 187 9.65 -25.38 -47.56
C GLY A 187 8.19 -25.69 -47.30
N GLY A 188 7.48 -26.03 -48.38
CA GLY A 188 6.03 -26.20 -48.34
C GLY A 188 5.25 -24.97 -48.80
N GLY A 189 3.94 -25.14 -48.87
CA GLY A 189 3.01 -24.15 -49.38
C GLY A 189 2.36 -24.57 -50.70
N GLY A 190 1.34 -23.81 -51.13
CA GLY A 190 0.61 -24.08 -52.37
C GLY A 190 1.46 -23.79 -53.61
N ILE A 191 1.73 -22.51 -53.87
CA ILE A 191 2.59 -22.06 -54.98
C ILE A 191 3.65 -21.09 -54.46
N SER A 192 4.89 -21.22 -54.97
CA SER A 192 5.95 -20.24 -54.77
C SER A 192 6.45 -19.71 -56.12
N VAL A 193 6.31 -18.41 -56.34
CA VAL A 193 6.92 -17.66 -57.45
C VAL A 193 8.10 -16.88 -56.90
N GLU A 194 9.30 -17.19 -57.38
CA GLU A 194 10.52 -16.45 -57.01
C GLU A 194 11.32 -16.12 -58.27
N PHE A 195 11.63 -14.84 -58.43
CA PHE A 195 12.66 -14.39 -59.36
C PHE A 195 14.00 -14.52 -58.65
N VAL A 196 14.85 -15.43 -59.11
CA VAL A 196 16.04 -15.84 -58.36
C VAL A 196 17.23 -14.92 -58.64
N TYR A 197 18.04 -14.59 -57.62
CA TYR A 197 19.31 -13.87 -57.79
C TYR A 197 20.44 -14.81 -58.27
N CYS A 198 20.59 -15.95 -57.59
CA CYS A 198 21.52 -17.03 -57.95
C CYS A 198 20.73 -18.25 -58.45
N ILE A 199 21.33 -19.04 -59.34
CA ILE A 199 20.77 -20.33 -59.74
C ILE A 199 20.67 -21.27 -58.51
N PRO A 200 19.55 -22.00 -58.32
CA PRO A 200 19.42 -22.94 -57.21
C PRO A 200 20.56 -23.97 -57.17
N GLY A 201 21.30 -24.01 -56.06
CA GLY A 201 22.45 -24.91 -55.85
C GLY A 201 23.83 -24.39 -56.31
N ASP A 202 23.94 -23.18 -56.87
CA ASP A 202 25.23 -22.57 -57.24
C ASP A 202 25.90 -21.89 -56.03
N THR A 203 26.76 -22.61 -55.31
CA THR A 203 27.46 -22.16 -54.08
C THR A 203 28.36 -20.96 -54.25
N GLN A 204 28.78 -20.64 -55.48
CA GLN A 204 29.65 -19.50 -55.76
C GLN A 204 28.88 -18.32 -56.36
N CYS A 205 27.57 -18.49 -56.63
CA CYS A 205 26.75 -17.56 -57.39
C CYS A 205 27.47 -17.04 -58.66
N THR A 206 28.21 -17.95 -59.32
CA THR A 206 29.03 -17.64 -60.50
C THR A 206 28.18 -17.23 -61.69
N ASN A 207 26.95 -17.78 -61.75
CA ASN A 207 25.94 -17.37 -62.69
C ASN A 207 24.85 -16.59 -61.95
N ILE A 208 24.97 -15.27 -61.99
CA ILE A 208 23.88 -14.37 -61.60
C ILE A 208 22.79 -14.52 -62.67
N SER A 209 21.52 -14.50 -62.26
CA SER A 209 20.38 -14.41 -63.18
C SER A 209 20.63 -13.30 -64.21
N GLY A 210 20.87 -13.69 -65.47
CA GLY A 210 21.32 -12.80 -66.54
C GLY A 210 22.43 -13.36 -67.43
N SER A 211 23.27 -14.29 -66.94
CA SER A 211 24.37 -14.89 -67.73
C SER A 211 24.08 -16.28 -68.30
N ALA A 212 23.12 -17.02 -67.73
CA ALA A 212 22.87 -18.44 -68.05
C ALA A 212 21.65 -18.70 -68.96
N ILE A 213 21.07 -17.66 -69.56
CA ILE A 213 20.08 -17.80 -70.63
C ILE A 213 20.65 -17.15 -71.89
N PRO A 214 20.81 -17.88 -73.01
CA PRO A 214 21.14 -17.25 -74.29
C PRO A 214 19.87 -16.59 -74.84
N LEU A 215 19.55 -15.39 -74.38
CA LEU A 215 18.47 -14.59 -74.97
C LEU A 215 18.92 -13.14 -75.11
N ASN A 216 18.65 -12.57 -76.28
CA ASN A 216 18.90 -11.19 -76.71
C ASN A 216 18.19 -10.16 -75.81
N TYR A 217 18.65 -9.96 -74.58
CA TYR A 217 18.18 -8.91 -73.68
C TYR A 217 19.35 -7.96 -73.39
N THR A 218 19.32 -6.81 -74.05
CA THR A 218 20.21 -5.68 -73.76
C THR A 218 19.96 -5.22 -72.32
N ASP A 219 20.97 -5.29 -71.46
CA ASP A 219 21.06 -4.80 -70.06
C ASP A 219 20.77 -5.77 -68.88
N GLY A 220 20.56 -7.07 -69.10
CA GLY A 220 20.61 -8.06 -67.99
C GLY A 220 19.56 -7.85 -66.87
N SER A 221 18.38 -7.32 -67.22
CA SER A 221 17.19 -7.24 -66.33
C SER A 221 16.08 -8.16 -66.83
N ILE A 222 15.28 -8.75 -65.93
CA ILE A 222 14.09 -9.54 -66.29
C ILE A 222 12.91 -8.56 -66.44
N THR A 223 12.36 -8.49 -67.66
CA THR A 223 11.27 -7.56 -68.02
C THR A 223 10.05 -8.22 -68.66
N ASP A 224 10.19 -9.43 -69.18
CA ASP A 224 9.17 -10.12 -69.97
C ASP A 224 8.50 -11.24 -69.16
N ALA A 225 7.86 -10.92 -68.04
CA ALA A 225 7.13 -11.90 -67.24
C ALA A 225 5.80 -11.34 -66.75
N SER A 226 4.74 -12.15 -66.79
CA SER A 226 3.44 -11.84 -66.18
C SER A 226 2.82 -13.10 -65.56
N TYR A 227 2.09 -12.90 -64.47
CA TYR A 227 1.36 -13.96 -63.77
C TYR A 227 -0.10 -13.58 -63.57
N GLU A 228 -0.99 -14.51 -63.87
CA GLU A 228 -2.42 -14.39 -63.59
C GLU A 228 -2.88 -15.62 -62.79
N PHE A 229 -3.45 -15.36 -61.61
CA PHE A 229 -4.14 -16.34 -60.79
C PHE A 229 -5.63 -15.96 -60.74
N SER A 230 -6.48 -16.74 -61.38
CA SER A 230 -7.93 -16.47 -61.44
C SER A 230 -8.77 -17.65 -60.94
N ASP A 231 -9.73 -17.37 -60.05
CA ASP A 231 -10.67 -18.38 -59.53
C ASP A 231 -9.95 -19.60 -58.91
N CYS A 232 -8.84 -19.33 -58.20
CA CYS A 232 -7.99 -20.36 -57.58
C CYS A 232 -8.27 -20.54 -56.09
N GLN A 233 -8.00 -21.75 -55.58
CA GLN A 233 -8.13 -22.07 -54.15
C GLN A 233 -6.80 -22.55 -53.58
N PHE A 234 -6.39 -21.96 -52.47
CA PHE A 234 -5.22 -22.37 -51.69
C PHE A 234 -5.71 -22.79 -50.31
N THR A 235 -5.75 -24.09 -50.04
CA THR A 235 -6.36 -24.60 -48.80
C THR A 235 -5.47 -25.54 -48.00
N HIS A 236 -5.40 -25.35 -46.68
CA HIS A 236 -4.67 -26.23 -45.76
C HIS A 236 -3.19 -26.46 -46.13
N ASN A 237 -2.55 -25.50 -46.80
CA ASN A 237 -1.12 -25.60 -47.11
C ASN A 237 -0.28 -25.15 -45.92
N ILE A 238 0.92 -25.72 -45.78
CA ILE A 238 1.85 -25.43 -44.68
C ILE A 238 3.22 -25.05 -45.24
N GLY A 239 3.67 -23.83 -44.94
CA GLY A 239 5.05 -23.38 -45.17
C GLY A 239 5.88 -23.42 -43.88
N ASN A 240 7.10 -23.95 -43.95
CA ASN A 240 8.02 -24.08 -42.81
C ASN A 240 9.47 -23.68 -43.18
N VAL A 241 10.20 -23.05 -42.25
CA VAL A 241 11.58 -22.54 -42.48
C VAL A 241 12.61 -23.14 -41.51
N THR A 242 13.89 -23.06 -41.88
CA THR A 242 15.07 -23.59 -41.17
C THR A 242 15.45 -22.87 -39.89
N SER A 243 15.13 -21.58 -39.77
CA SER A 243 15.78 -20.71 -38.80
C SER A 243 14.87 -19.56 -38.42
N ASN A 244 14.73 -19.33 -37.11
CA ASN A 244 14.13 -18.11 -36.57
C ASN A 244 15.10 -16.91 -36.60
N LEU A 245 16.35 -17.10 -37.06
CA LEU A 245 17.29 -16.00 -37.26
C LEU A 245 16.91 -15.26 -38.53
N PHE A 246 16.58 -13.97 -38.37
CA PHE A 246 16.40 -13.06 -39.47
C PHE A 246 17.72 -12.90 -40.23
N ILE A 247 17.71 -13.22 -41.52
CA ILE A 247 18.82 -12.94 -42.44
C ILE A 247 18.39 -11.74 -43.28
N SER A 248 19.22 -10.70 -43.30
CA SER A 248 19.04 -9.53 -44.16
C SER A 248 18.93 -9.99 -45.62
N PRO A 249 17.79 -9.82 -46.29
CA PRO A 249 17.63 -10.28 -47.67
C PRO A 249 18.40 -9.35 -48.61
N SER A 250 19.62 -9.74 -48.99
CA SER A 250 20.40 -9.07 -50.02
C SER A 250 21.20 -10.08 -50.83
N ALA A 251 21.17 -9.96 -52.16
CA ALA A 251 21.97 -10.78 -53.06
C ALA A 251 21.85 -12.29 -52.80
N ASN A 252 22.94 -12.97 -52.43
CA ASN A 252 22.99 -14.41 -52.16
C ASN A 252 22.39 -14.82 -50.81
N ASP A 253 22.23 -13.90 -49.86
CA ASP A 253 21.60 -14.17 -48.58
C ASP A 253 20.07 -14.18 -48.75
N ASN A 254 19.48 -15.38 -48.81
CA ASN A 254 18.03 -15.59 -48.92
C ASN A 254 17.51 -16.72 -48.04
N ILE A 255 16.28 -16.55 -47.53
CA ILE A 255 15.42 -17.65 -47.08
C ILE A 255 14.02 -17.39 -47.63
N ALA A 256 13.81 -17.45 -48.95
CA ALA A 256 12.47 -17.31 -49.55
C ALA A 256 11.61 -18.56 -49.31
N LEU A 257 12.25 -19.73 -49.24
CA LEU A 257 11.59 -21.02 -49.15
C LEU A 257 10.85 -21.19 -47.81
N GLY A 258 9.58 -21.57 -47.87
CA GLY A 258 8.77 -21.93 -46.70
C GLY A 258 8.26 -20.76 -45.87
N ARG A 259 8.44 -19.51 -46.35
CA ARG A 259 7.91 -18.33 -45.68
C ARG A 259 6.39 -18.25 -45.79
N GLY A 260 5.82 -18.32 -47.01
CA GLY A 260 4.37 -18.22 -47.24
C GLY A 260 3.65 -19.57 -47.38
N GLY A 261 2.37 -19.59 -47.02
CA GLY A 261 1.59 -20.83 -46.92
C GLY A 261 0.73 -21.11 -48.15
N GLY A 262 -0.10 -20.16 -48.56
CA GLY A 262 -0.92 -20.31 -49.78
C GLY A 262 -0.13 -20.02 -51.05
N LEU A 263 0.11 -18.74 -51.32
CA LEU A 263 0.87 -18.23 -52.47
C LEU A 263 2.03 -17.35 -51.97
N SER A 264 3.22 -17.53 -52.52
CA SER A 264 4.36 -16.63 -52.30
C SER A 264 4.80 -16.02 -53.62
N VAL A 265 5.06 -14.71 -53.64
CA VAL A 265 5.59 -13.98 -54.79
C VAL A 265 6.78 -13.13 -54.32
N VAL A 266 7.98 -13.48 -54.78
CA VAL A 266 9.24 -12.85 -54.35
C VAL A 266 9.98 -12.29 -55.57
N PHE A 267 10.09 -10.97 -55.63
CA PHE A 267 10.88 -10.24 -56.62
C PHE A 267 12.29 -10.04 -56.10
N LYS A 268 13.24 -10.84 -56.57
CA LYS A 268 14.63 -10.77 -56.15
C LYS A 268 15.58 -10.68 -57.36
N GLY A 269 16.68 -9.94 -57.22
CA GLY A 269 17.56 -9.58 -58.33
C GLY A 269 17.15 -8.31 -59.09
N ASN A 270 17.50 -8.25 -60.38
CA ASN A 270 17.27 -7.09 -61.26
C ASN A 270 15.98 -7.28 -62.08
N ILE A 271 14.83 -6.95 -61.47
CA ILE A 271 13.50 -7.25 -61.99
C ILE A 271 12.71 -5.96 -62.20
N THR A 272 12.17 -5.75 -63.41
CA THR A 272 11.36 -4.57 -63.68
C THR A 272 10.18 -4.82 -64.61
N ASN A 273 9.10 -4.05 -64.44
CA ASN A 273 7.89 -4.11 -65.26
C ASN A 273 7.15 -5.45 -65.26
N VAL A 274 7.18 -6.20 -64.15
CA VAL A 274 6.47 -7.48 -64.01
C VAL A 274 5.13 -7.28 -63.28
N PRO A 275 3.98 -7.49 -63.95
CA PRO A 275 2.66 -7.50 -63.31
C PRO A 275 2.25 -8.90 -62.82
N VAL A 276 1.58 -8.94 -61.66
CA VAL A 276 0.95 -10.14 -61.09
C VAL A 276 -0.49 -9.82 -60.69
N TYR A 277 -1.43 -10.58 -61.23
CA TYR A 277 -2.87 -10.44 -60.96
C TYR A 277 -3.38 -11.64 -60.16
N ILE A 278 -4.11 -11.38 -59.08
CA ILE A 278 -4.76 -12.39 -58.22
C ILE A 278 -6.24 -12.03 -58.11
N ASN A 279 -7.08 -12.73 -58.85
CA ASN A 279 -8.49 -12.40 -59.04
C ASN A 279 -9.39 -13.54 -58.54
N ASN A 280 -10.40 -13.22 -57.74
CA ASN A 280 -11.41 -14.19 -57.28
C ASN A 280 -10.82 -15.42 -56.55
N CYS A 281 -9.70 -15.24 -55.83
CA CYS A 281 -9.00 -16.34 -55.18
C CYS A 281 -9.45 -16.54 -53.72
N LEU A 282 -9.43 -17.79 -53.26
CA LEU A 282 -9.69 -18.17 -51.87
C LEU A 282 -8.41 -18.71 -51.21
N PHE A 283 -7.99 -18.06 -50.13
CA PHE A 283 -6.91 -18.51 -49.26
C PHE A 283 -7.52 -18.96 -47.92
N ASN A 284 -7.60 -20.26 -47.70
CA ASN A 284 -8.30 -20.84 -46.55
C ASN A 284 -7.42 -21.77 -45.70
N ASN A 285 -7.35 -21.55 -44.38
CA ASN A 285 -6.65 -22.44 -43.45
C ASN A 285 -5.17 -22.70 -43.79
N ASN A 286 -4.49 -21.77 -44.43
CA ASN A 286 -3.06 -21.93 -44.70
C ASN A 286 -2.25 -21.51 -43.47
N THR A 287 -1.13 -22.20 -43.25
CA THR A 287 -0.22 -21.96 -42.12
C THR A 287 1.16 -21.66 -42.66
N ALA A 288 1.82 -20.61 -42.18
CA ALA A 288 3.18 -20.31 -42.61
C ALA A 288 3.95 -19.52 -41.55
N VAL A 289 5.24 -19.35 -41.76
CA VAL A 289 6.06 -18.50 -40.90
C VAL A 289 5.85 -17.02 -41.24
N TRP A 290 5.51 -16.63 -42.47
CA TRP A 290 5.20 -15.25 -42.84
C TRP A 290 4.17 -15.23 -43.96
N GLY A 291 3.05 -14.53 -43.82
CA GLY A 291 2.06 -14.51 -44.92
C GLY A 291 1.36 -15.87 -45.04
N GLY A 292 0.53 -16.23 -44.06
CA GLY A 292 -0.16 -17.51 -44.03
C GLY A 292 -0.93 -17.79 -45.32
N GLY A 293 -1.75 -16.85 -45.76
CA GLY A 293 -2.42 -16.90 -47.07
C GLY A 293 -1.51 -16.47 -48.22
N LEU A 294 -1.04 -15.22 -48.20
CA LEU A 294 -0.23 -14.62 -49.27
C LEU A 294 1.04 -13.95 -48.72
N LEU A 295 2.18 -14.20 -49.37
CA LEU A 295 3.44 -13.53 -49.11
C LEU A 295 3.89 -12.76 -50.36
N ILE A 296 4.26 -11.48 -50.16
CA ILE A 296 4.80 -10.61 -51.19
C ILE A 296 6.10 -9.99 -50.67
N GLU A 297 7.19 -10.14 -51.42
CA GLU A 297 8.46 -9.48 -51.09
C GLU A 297 9.11 -8.86 -52.33
N PHE A 298 9.60 -7.63 -52.19
CA PHE A 298 10.45 -6.94 -53.15
C PHE A 298 11.83 -6.77 -52.53
N GLN A 299 12.87 -7.21 -53.25
CA GLN A 299 14.26 -7.23 -52.79
C GLN A 299 15.21 -6.69 -53.88
N ASP A 300 16.46 -6.43 -53.52
CA ASP A 300 17.56 -6.01 -54.41
C ASP A 300 17.24 -4.81 -55.32
N ARG A 301 17.23 -4.99 -56.66
CA ARG A 301 17.04 -3.93 -57.67
C ARG A 301 15.66 -4.03 -58.34
N SER A 302 14.63 -4.43 -57.58
CA SER A 302 13.27 -4.56 -58.08
C SER A 302 12.59 -3.19 -58.23
N THR A 303 12.14 -2.86 -59.44
CA THR A 303 11.54 -1.55 -59.75
C THR A 303 10.37 -1.65 -60.72
N ASN A 304 9.37 -0.76 -60.62
CA ASN A 304 8.22 -0.71 -61.55
C ASN A 304 7.39 -2.02 -61.62
N ASN A 305 7.41 -2.86 -60.58
CA ASN A 305 6.61 -4.09 -60.54
C ASN A 305 5.25 -3.82 -59.87
N ALA A 306 4.24 -4.62 -60.21
CA ALA A 306 2.87 -4.41 -59.72
C ALA A 306 2.21 -5.72 -59.30
N ILE A 307 1.59 -5.74 -58.12
CA ILE A 307 0.71 -6.81 -57.68
C ILE A 307 -0.69 -6.24 -57.45
N VAL A 308 -1.68 -6.82 -58.10
CA VAL A 308 -3.09 -6.47 -57.94
C VAL A 308 -3.87 -7.67 -57.44
N VAL A 309 -4.47 -7.53 -56.27
CA VAL A 309 -5.36 -8.53 -55.66
C VAL A 309 -6.77 -7.98 -55.69
N ASN A 310 -7.67 -8.68 -56.39
CA ASN A 310 -9.06 -8.25 -56.55
C ASN A 310 -10.03 -9.35 -56.14
N ASN A 311 -11.09 -8.94 -55.44
CA ASN A 311 -12.22 -9.78 -55.07
C ASN A 311 -11.81 -11.12 -54.43
N SER A 312 -10.79 -11.10 -53.57
CA SER A 312 -10.20 -12.30 -52.98
C SER A 312 -10.46 -12.39 -51.48
N VAL A 313 -10.49 -13.62 -50.96
CA VAL A 313 -10.85 -13.92 -49.57
C VAL A 313 -9.72 -14.64 -48.85
N PHE A 314 -9.28 -14.07 -47.74
CA PHE A 314 -8.30 -14.63 -46.82
C PHE A 314 -9.00 -15.06 -45.54
N TYR A 315 -9.29 -16.35 -45.41
CA TYR A 315 -10.08 -16.91 -44.33
C TYR A 315 -9.26 -17.87 -43.46
N SER A 316 -9.23 -17.62 -42.15
CA SER A 316 -8.68 -18.56 -41.15
C SER A 316 -7.22 -18.99 -41.41
N ASN A 317 -6.43 -18.12 -42.05
CA ASN A 317 -5.00 -18.36 -42.24
C ASN A 317 -4.22 -17.95 -40.99
N GLN A 318 -3.09 -18.60 -40.75
CA GLN A 318 -2.34 -18.39 -39.51
C GLN A 318 -0.82 -18.34 -39.65
N CYS A 319 -0.22 -17.48 -38.83
CA CYS A 319 1.20 -17.52 -38.50
C CYS A 319 1.34 -17.96 -37.02
N PRO A 320 1.86 -19.18 -36.75
CA PRO A 320 1.96 -19.69 -35.40
C PRO A 320 2.79 -18.78 -34.48
N PHE A 321 2.32 -18.57 -33.25
CA PHE A 321 3.04 -17.80 -32.24
C PHE A 321 2.84 -18.35 -30.83
N VAL A 322 3.80 -18.11 -29.95
CA VAL A 322 3.79 -18.53 -28.53
C VAL A 322 3.81 -17.28 -27.65
N SER A 323 2.70 -17.05 -26.95
CA SER A 323 2.50 -15.85 -26.12
C SER A 323 3.54 -15.69 -25.01
N CYS A 324 3.91 -16.77 -24.32
CA CYS A 324 4.81 -16.71 -23.16
C CYS A 324 6.27 -16.34 -23.52
N THR A 325 6.71 -16.65 -24.74
CA THR A 325 8.10 -16.43 -25.17
C THR A 325 8.25 -15.27 -26.13
N TYR A 326 7.16 -14.54 -26.44
CA TYR A 326 7.16 -13.43 -27.39
C TYR A 326 7.64 -13.86 -28.79
N LYS A 327 7.48 -15.15 -29.13
CA LYS A 327 7.93 -15.73 -30.39
C LYS A 327 6.77 -15.80 -31.37
N GLY A 328 6.91 -15.14 -32.50
CA GLY A 328 5.93 -15.18 -33.57
C GLY A 328 6.26 -14.16 -34.64
N THR A 329 5.51 -14.23 -35.72
CA THR A 329 5.70 -13.48 -36.95
C THR A 329 4.36 -12.91 -37.43
N GLY A 330 4.33 -12.30 -38.62
CA GLY A 330 3.19 -11.51 -39.05
C GLY A 330 2.56 -11.88 -40.38
N GLY A 331 1.32 -11.39 -40.55
CA GLY A 331 0.55 -11.49 -41.78
C GLY A 331 -0.19 -12.82 -41.89
N GLY A 332 -1.13 -13.09 -40.98
CA GLY A 332 -1.91 -14.34 -41.01
C GLY A 332 -2.61 -14.49 -42.35
N GLY A 333 -3.34 -13.47 -42.79
CA GLY A 333 -3.90 -13.40 -44.14
C GLY A 333 -2.83 -13.08 -45.19
N THR A 334 -2.18 -11.93 -45.09
CA THR A 334 -1.16 -11.48 -46.07
C THR A 334 0.04 -10.80 -45.42
N ARG A 335 1.22 -10.93 -46.03
CA ARG A 335 2.46 -10.24 -45.65
C ARG A 335 3.08 -9.53 -46.86
N VAL A 336 3.44 -8.26 -46.72
CA VAL A 336 4.07 -7.46 -47.79
C VAL A 336 5.35 -6.78 -47.31
N LEU A 337 6.47 -6.97 -48.02
CA LEU A 337 7.79 -6.42 -47.67
C LEU A 337 8.41 -5.66 -48.86
N PHE A 338 8.87 -4.43 -48.63
CA PHE A 338 9.80 -3.71 -49.53
C PHE A 338 11.19 -3.61 -48.88
N ALA A 339 12.14 -4.48 -49.23
CA ALA A 339 13.41 -4.65 -48.52
C ALA A 339 14.57 -3.78 -49.06
N GLY A 340 14.60 -2.49 -48.75
CA GLY A 340 15.57 -1.52 -49.30
C GLY A 340 16.99 -1.55 -48.71
N ILE A 341 17.65 -2.72 -48.63
CA ILE A 341 18.99 -2.85 -48.00
C ILE A 341 20.10 -2.77 -49.06
N GLY A 342 20.89 -1.69 -49.07
CA GLY A 342 22.06 -1.52 -49.94
C GLY A 342 21.78 -1.40 -51.45
N HIS A 343 20.51 -1.46 -51.85
CA HIS A 343 20.05 -1.45 -53.23
C HIS A 343 18.78 -0.61 -53.40
N ASN A 344 18.53 -0.16 -54.63
CA ASN A 344 17.43 0.75 -54.96
C ASN A 344 16.14 -0.03 -55.29
N ILE A 345 15.20 -0.10 -54.34
CA ILE A 345 13.84 -0.60 -54.54
C ILE A 345 12.87 0.57 -54.55
N HIS A 346 12.27 0.83 -55.71
CA HIS A 346 11.40 1.99 -55.88
C HIS A 346 10.33 1.76 -56.94
N ASN A 347 9.26 2.55 -56.89
CA ASN A 347 8.13 2.51 -57.82
C ASN A 347 7.46 1.14 -57.99
N ASN A 348 7.54 0.25 -56.99
CA ASN A 348 6.74 -0.97 -56.97
C ASN A 348 5.37 -0.67 -56.34
N SER A 349 4.34 -1.41 -56.73
CA SER A 349 2.97 -1.18 -56.25
C SER A 349 2.27 -2.46 -55.82
N VAL A 350 1.54 -2.38 -54.71
CA VAL A 350 0.65 -3.45 -54.23
C VAL A 350 -0.73 -2.87 -53.96
N LEU A 351 -1.73 -3.39 -54.66
CA LEU A 351 -3.11 -2.92 -54.61
C LEU A 351 -4.04 -4.07 -54.22
N PHE A 352 -4.82 -3.89 -53.15
CA PHE A 352 -5.91 -4.78 -52.77
C PHE A 352 -7.24 -4.08 -53.02
N THR A 353 -8.14 -4.74 -53.76
CA THR A 353 -9.47 -4.23 -54.09
C THR A 353 -10.54 -5.25 -53.74
N ASN A 354 -11.67 -4.81 -53.18
CA ASN A 354 -12.85 -5.64 -52.88
C ASN A 354 -12.52 -6.93 -52.10
N SER A 355 -11.49 -6.90 -51.24
CA SER A 355 -10.94 -8.11 -50.63
C SER A 355 -11.29 -8.21 -49.15
N THR A 356 -11.41 -9.44 -48.64
CA THR A 356 -11.84 -9.70 -47.26
C THR A 356 -10.80 -10.53 -46.51
N PHE A 357 -10.41 -10.07 -45.33
CA PHE A 357 -9.51 -10.74 -44.40
C PHE A 357 -10.30 -11.12 -43.14
N SER A 358 -10.65 -12.40 -43.00
CA SER A 358 -11.50 -12.88 -41.91
C SER A 358 -10.88 -14.01 -41.11
N TYR A 359 -11.03 -13.95 -39.78
CA TYR A 359 -10.60 -15.01 -38.84
C TYR A 359 -9.11 -15.38 -38.92
N ASN A 360 -8.26 -14.51 -39.48
CA ASN A 360 -6.84 -14.80 -39.57
C ASN A 360 -6.12 -14.52 -38.24
N ARG A 361 -5.02 -15.23 -38.01
CA ARG A 361 -4.30 -15.19 -36.74
C ARG A 361 -2.79 -15.04 -36.93
N ALA A 362 -2.16 -14.09 -36.25
CA ALA A 362 -0.71 -13.92 -36.26
C ALA A 362 -0.20 -13.27 -34.97
N TYR A 363 1.12 -13.12 -34.80
CA TYR A 363 1.65 -12.30 -33.71
C TYR A 363 1.56 -10.80 -34.05
N PHE A 364 1.92 -10.45 -35.28
CA PHE A 364 1.77 -9.11 -35.86
C PHE A 364 0.79 -9.16 -37.04
N GLY A 365 -0.18 -8.26 -37.15
CA GLY A 365 -0.97 -8.15 -38.39
C GLY A 365 -1.80 -9.41 -38.68
N GLY A 366 -2.82 -9.67 -37.86
CA GLY A 366 -3.62 -10.91 -37.95
C GLY A 366 -4.19 -11.10 -39.36
N GLY A 367 -4.81 -10.05 -39.90
CA GLY A 367 -5.20 -10.01 -41.31
C GLY A 367 -4.03 -9.71 -42.24
N SER A 368 -3.33 -8.62 -42.00
CA SER A 368 -2.27 -8.13 -42.89
C SER A 368 -1.07 -7.59 -42.09
N SER A 369 0.16 -7.90 -42.50
CA SER A 369 1.37 -7.28 -41.95
C SER A 369 2.22 -6.68 -43.06
N PHE A 370 2.73 -5.49 -42.83
CA PHE A 370 3.53 -4.72 -43.77
C PHE A 370 4.82 -4.26 -43.11
N LEU A 371 5.91 -4.39 -43.84
CA LEU A 371 7.22 -3.95 -43.40
C LEU A 371 7.90 -3.22 -44.55
N THR A 372 8.40 -2.04 -44.28
CA THR A 372 9.10 -1.22 -45.26
C THR A 372 10.43 -0.69 -44.73
N PHE A 373 11.17 -0.06 -45.61
CA PHE A 373 12.41 0.64 -45.32
C PHE A 373 12.25 2.12 -45.70
N ARG A 374 13.19 2.97 -45.28
CA ARG A 374 13.25 4.35 -45.76
C ARG A 374 13.69 4.35 -47.23
N GLU A 375 13.04 5.19 -48.03
CA GLU A 375 13.24 5.30 -49.48
C GLU A 375 13.87 6.65 -49.84
N ASN A 376 14.68 6.69 -50.91
CA ASN A 376 15.25 7.95 -51.38
C ASN A 376 14.19 8.75 -52.15
N SER A 377 13.91 9.97 -51.66
CA SER A 377 12.93 10.90 -52.24
C SER A 377 13.27 11.37 -53.67
N SER A 378 14.49 11.12 -54.15
CA SER A 378 14.90 11.38 -55.54
C SER A 378 14.24 10.41 -56.54
N TYR A 379 13.72 9.28 -56.07
CA TYR A 379 13.01 8.29 -56.88
C TYR A 379 11.50 8.33 -56.62
N GLN A 380 10.71 7.79 -57.56
CA GLN A 380 9.29 7.54 -57.32
C GLN A 380 9.13 6.47 -56.24
N MET A 381 8.45 6.80 -55.15
CA MET A 381 8.29 5.90 -54.01
C MET A 381 7.45 4.65 -54.35
N ASN A 382 7.66 3.57 -53.60
CA ASN A 382 6.76 2.42 -53.64
C ASN A 382 5.35 2.84 -53.19
N ARG A 383 4.33 2.05 -53.55
CA ARG A 383 2.92 2.35 -53.25
C ARG A 383 2.18 1.15 -52.69
N MET A 384 1.37 1.38 -51.66
CA MET A 384 0.48 0.38 -51.06
C MET A 384 -0.92 0.97 -50.89
N HIS A 385 -1.94 0.29 -51.42
CA HIS A 385 -3.31 0.79 -51.39
C HIS A 385 -4.32 -0.34 -51.13
N PHE A 386 -5.23 -0.09 -50.20
CA PHE A 386 -6.41 -0.91 -49.95
C PHE A 386 -7.67 -0.11 -50.30
N ASP A 387 -8.46 -0.64 -51.23
CA ASP A 387 -9.73 -0.05 -51.64
C ASP A 387 -10.88 -1.04 -51.45
N ASN A 388 -11.93 -0.60 -50.75
CA ASN A 388 -13.11 -1.39 -50.45
C ASN A 388 -12.78 -2.74 -49.78
N CYS A 389 -11.85 -2.75 -48.82
CA CYS A 389 -11.40 -3.94 -48.12
C CYS A 389 -12.00 -4.07 -46.72
N THR A 390 -12.21 -5.31 -46.26
CA THR A 390 -12.78 -5.60 -44.94
C THR A 390 -11.89 -6.51 -44.11
N TRP A 391 -11.62 -6.12 -42.86
CA TRP A 391 -10.96 -6.94 -41.84
C TRP A 391 -11.96 -7.31 -40.75
N HIS A 392 -12.28 -8.60 -40.64
CA HIS A 392 -13.30 -9.11 -39.74
C HIS A 392 -12.77 -10.21 -38.81
N ARG A 393 -12.89 -10.04 -37.49
CA ARG A 393 -12.54 -11.06 -36.49
C ARG A 393 -11.12 -11.63 -36.60
N ASN A 394 -10.17 -10.82 -37.04
CA ASN A 394 -8.76 -11.22 -37.02
C ASN A 394 -8.18 -11.06 -35.61
N VAL A 395 -7.14 -11.84 -35.32
CA VAL A 395 -6.51 -11.89 -33.99
C VAL A 395 -5.01 -11.73 -34.13
N ALA A 396 -4.44 -10.75 -33.43
CA ALA A 396 -2.99 -10.65 -33.26
C ALA A 396 -2.64 -9.97 -31.94
N ARG A 397 -1.35 -9.91 -31.60
CA ARG A 397 -0.88 -9.12 -30.46
C ARG A 397 -0.76 -7.64 -30.84
N LEU A 398 -0.08 -7.35 -31.96
CA LEU A 398 0.06 -6.00 -32.50
C LEU A 398 -0.68 -5.94 -33.84
N GLY A 399 -1.58 -4.97 -33.99
CA GLY A 399 -2.35 -4.81 -35.23
C GLY A 399 -3.21 -6.04 -35.53
N SER A 400 -4.28 -6.27 -34.77
CA SER A 400 -5.12 -7.46 -34.97
C SER A 400 -5.65 -7.59 -36.40
N ALA A 401 -5.98 -6.46 -37.04
CA ALA A 401 -6.29 -6.41 -38.47
C ALA A 401 -5.04 -6.15 -39.31
N VAL A 402 -4.36 -5.03 -39.05
CA VAL A 402 -3.23 -4.55 -39.86
C VAL A 402 -2.10 -4.11 -38.96
N ASP A 403 -0.91 -4.56 -39.28
CA ASP A 403 0.36 -4.14 -38.69
C ASP A 403 1.24 -3.50 -39.77
N LEU A 404 1.74 -2.29 -39.51
CA LEU A 404 2.65 -1.56 -40.38
C LEU A 404 3.89 -1.20 -39.55
N SER A 405 5.07 -1.57 -40.03
CA SER A 405 6.32 -1.26 -39.33
C SER A 405 7.42 -0.88 -40.31
N ILE A 406 8.42 -0.15 -39.83
CA ILE A 406 9.65 0.12 -40.56
C ILE A 406 10.80 -0.67 -39.95
N TRP A 407 11.80 -1.00 -40.77
CA TRP A 407 13.07 -1.51 -40.27
C TRP A 407 14.14 -0.40 -40.24
N HIS A 408 14.71 -0.16 -39.06
CA HIS A 408 15.80 0.80 -38.87
C HIS A 408 17.17 0.12 -39.03
N LEU A 409 17.80 0.19 -40.21
CA LEU A 409 19.14 -0.38 -40.44
C LEU A 409 20.30 0.63 -40.42
N GLU A 410 20.07 1.93 -40.65
CA GLU A 410 21.16 2.91 -40.68
C GLU A 410 20.81 4.26 -40.03
N SER A 411 21.81 4.90 -39.44
CA SER A 411 21.78 6.20 -38.76
C SER A 411 22.01 7.41 -39.71
N SER A 412 22.02 7.18 -41.02
CA SER A 412 22.32 8.18 -42.06
C SER A 412 21.01 8.87 -42.51
N ASP A 413 20.66 9.97 -41.84
CA ASP A 413 19.48 10.83 -42.07
C ASP A 413 19.49 11.65 -43.40
N GLY A 414 20.06 11.09 -44.47
CA GLY A 414 20.18 11.77 -45.76
C GLY A 414 18.88 11.82 -46.57
N GLY A 415 17.89 12.63 -46.17
CA GLY A 415 16.73 12.98 -47.01
C GLY A 415 15.81 11.82 -47.44
N LEU A 416 15.87 10.69 -46.75
CA LEU A 416 15.05 9.51 -47.01
C LEU A 416 13.63 9.70 -46.42
N VAL A 417 12.61 9.23 -47.14
CA VAL A 417 11.18 9.34 -46.82
C VAL A 417 10.58 7.95 -46.66
N ILE A 418 9.46 7.82 -45.96
CA ILE A 418 8.76 6.55 -45.74
C ILE A 418 7.50 6.56 -46.59
N MET A 419 7.25 5.47 -47.33
CA MET A 419 6.01 5.33 -48.10
C MET A 419 4.78 5.36 -47.20
N GLN A 420 3.65 5.85 -47.73
CA GLN A 420 2.42 6.04 -46.97
C GLN A 420 1.31 5.10 -47.50
N PRO A 421 0.91 4.06 -46.77
CA PRO A 421 -0.22 3.22 -47.15
C PRO A 421 -1.55 3.97 -47.11
N VAL A 422 -2.38 3.74 -48.14
CA VAL A 422 -3.70 4.38 -48.31
C VAL A 422 -4.83 3.39 -48.05
N PHE A 423 -5.83 3.81 -47.29
CA PHE A 423 -7.07 3.07 -47.02
C PHE A 423 -8.29 3.86 -47.50
N THR A 424 -8.97 3.34 -48.52
CA THR A 424 -10.15 3.95 -49.13
C THR A 424 -11.36 3.02 -48.94
N ASN A 425 -12.48 3.53 -48.44
CA ASN A 425 -13.72 2.74 -48.29
C ASN A 425 -13.55 1.44 -47.44
N CYS A 426 -12.69 1.45 -46.43
CA CYS A 426 -12.31 0.25 -45.68
C CYS A 426 -13.08 0.07 -44.36
N VAL A 427 -13.28 -1.19 -43.95
CA VAL A 427 -14.01 -1.57 -42.73
C VAL A 427 -13.19 -2.51 -41.85
N PHE A 428 -13.05 -2.17 -40.57
CA PHE A 428 -12.34 -2.94 -39.55
C PHE A 428 -13.31 -3.27 -38.41
N GLN A 429 -13.72 -4.54 -38.30
CA GLN A 429 -14.76 -4.92 -37.34
C GLN A 429 -14.47 -6.20 -36.56
N PHE A 430 -14.78 -6.16 -35.26
CA PHE A 430 -14.67 -7.29 -34.35
C PHE A 430 -13.28 -7.93 -34.27
N ASN A 431 -12.21 -7.22 -34.66
CA ASN A 431 -10.84 -7.70 -34.53
C ASN A 431 -10.41 -7.59 -33.07
N SER A 432 -9.51 -8.48 -32.64
CA SER A 432 -9.16 -8.59 -31.23
C SER A 432 -7.68 -8.73 -30.97
N VAL A 433 -7.17 -7.94 -30.02
CA VAL A 433 -5.80 -8.01 -29.52
C VAL A 433 -5.71 -8.99 -28.35
N TYR A 434 -5.54 -10.29 -28.63
CA TYR A 434 -5.41 -11.33 -27.60
C TYR A 434 -3.95 -11.72 -27.39
N TYR A 435 -3.47 -11.56 -26.16
CA TYR A 435 -2.13 -12.00 -25.75
C TYR A 435 -2.16 -13.33 -24.98
N THR A 436 -3.17 -13.60 -24.16
CA THR A 436 -3.28 -14.85 -23.37
C THR A 436 -4.74 -15.31 -23.30
N ASN A 437 -4.99 -16.52 -22.79
CA ASN A 437 -6.35 -17.03 -22.54
C ASN A 437 -7.09 -16.30 -21.40
N TYR A 438 -6.47 -15.31 -20.75
CA TYR A 438 -7.12 -14.46 -19.74
C TYR A 438 -7.86 -13.32 -20.46
N THR A 439 -9.19 -13.42 -20.49
CA THR A 439 -10.06 -12.73 -21.47
C THR A 439 -10.66 -11.40 -21.01
N SER A 440 -10.24 -10.82 -19.88
CA SER A 440 -10.92 -9.63 -19.32
C SER A 440 -10.31 -8.28 -19.70
N THR A 441 -9.06 -8.23 -20.19
CA THR A 441 -8.38 -6.97 -20.53
C THR A 441 -7.54 -7.11 -21.82
N PRO A 442 -7.56 -6.13 -22.73
CA PRO A 442 -6.74 -6.14 -23.93
C PRO A 442 -5.27 -6.08 -23.51
N ALA A 443 -4.51 -7.09 -23.91
CA ALA A 443 -3.08 -7.24 -23.58
C ALA A 443 -2.17 -7.15 -24.83
N GLY A 444 -2.75 -6.73 -25.96
CA GLY A 444 -2.05 -6.33 -27.17
C GLY A 444 -2.41 -4.89 -27.58
N ILE A 445 -1.89 -4.43 -28.72
CA ILE A 445 -1.91 -3.01 -29.11
C ILE A 445 -2.50 -2.86 -30.51
N GLY A 446 -3.59 -2.09 -30.61
CA GLY A 446 -4.16 -1.63 -31.88
C GLY A 446 -4.85 -2.70 -32.75
N THR A 447 -5.93 -2.28 -33.42
CA THR A 447 -6.53 -3.03 -34.52
C THR A 447 -5.78 -2.76 -35.81
N LEU A 448 -5.60 -1.48 -36.13
CA LEU A 448 -4.60 -1.00 -37.06
C LEU A 448 -3.45 -0.43 -36.22
N TYR A 449 -2.31 -1.08 -36.27
CA TYR A 449 -1.09 -0.65 -35.59
C TYR A 449 -0.09 -0.14 -36.62
N THR A 450 0.47 1.04 -36.39
CA THR A 450 1.55 1.59 -37.20
C THR A 450 2.71 2.06 -36.33
N ASP A 451 3.91 1.65 -36.70
CA ASP A 451 5.18 2.08 -36.12
C ASP A 451 6.00 2.83 -37.16
N SER A 452 6.11 4.14 -36.97
CA SER A 452 6.89 5.08 -37.79
C SER A 452 6.47 5.16 -39.27
N VAL A 453 5.45 4.41 -39.70
CA VAL A 453 4.89 4.45 -41.07
C VAL A 453 3.65 5.35 -41.09
N PRO A 454 3.67 6.49 -41.80
CA PRO A 454 2.49 7.35 -41.90
C PRO A 454 1.36 6.63 -42.65
N ILE A 455 0.11 6.92 -42.30
CA ILE A 455 -1.06 6.32 -42.96
C ILE A 455 -2.04 7.38 -43.43
N GLN A 456 -2.83 7.04 -44.44
CA GLN A 456 -3.80 7.94 -45.05
C GLN A 456 -5.18 7.29 -45.15
N PHE A 457 -6.21 7.98 -44.65
CA PHE A 457 -7.61 7.60 -44.81
C PHE A 457 -8.30 8.49 -45.84
N GLN A 458 -9.03 7.87 -46.76
CA GLN A 458 -9.77 8.53 -47.84
C GLN A 458 -11.22 8.05 -47.89
N ASN A 459 -12.14 8.94 -48.29
CA ASN A 459 -13.58 8.67 -48.35
C ASN A 459 -14.12 8.16 -47.01
N ASN A 460 -14.82 7.02 -46.98
CA ASN A 460 -15.43 6.46 -45.78
C ASN A 460 -14.54 5.38 -45.13
N THR A 461 -14.22 5.49 -43.85
CA THR A 461 -13.53 4.41 -43.11
C THR A 461 -14.22 4.12 -41.79
N GLN A 462 -14.32 2.84 -41.42
CA GLN A 462 -15.12 2.43 -40.27
C GLN A 462 -14.40 1.42 -39.40
N PHE A 463 -14.38 1.67 -38.09
CA PHE A 463 -13.85 0.81 -37.06
C PHE A 463 -14.94 0.51 -36.05
N PHE A 464 -15.40 -0.75 -36.02
CA PHE A 464 -16.58 -1.14 -35.27
C PHE A 464 -16.33 -2.32 -34.31
N SER A 465 -16.64 -2.14 -33.03
CA SER A 465 -16.61 -3.20 -32.01
C SER A 465 -15.30 -3.99 -31.95
N ASN A 466 -14.16 -3.31 -32.14
CA ASN A 466 -12.85 -3.96 -32.00
C ASN A 466 -12.40 -3.98 -30.53
N PHE A 467 -11.66 -5.03 -30.16
CA PHE A 467 -11.04 -5.19 -28.86
C PHE A 467 -9.54 -4.90 -28.99
N GLY A 468 -9.12 -3.76 -28.49
CA GLY A 468 -7.89 -3.04 -28.87
C GLY A 468 -8.27 -1.67 -29.45
N SER A 469 -7.40 -0.67 -29.30
CA SER A 469 -7.62 0.66 -29.88
C SER A 469 -7.84 0.52 -31.38
N ALA A 470 -8.76 1.27 -31.97
CA ALA A 470 -9.06 1.08 -33.39
C ALA A 470 -7.84 1.41 -34.27
N VAL A 471 -7.19 2.53 -33.98
CA VAL A 471 -5.90 2.90 -34.57
C VAL A 471 -4.91 3.18 -33.44
N THR A 472 -3.73 2.59 -33.54
CA THR A 472 -2.58 2.92 -32.69
C THR A 472 -1.43 3.37 -33.57
N SER A 473 -0.96 4.60 -33.38
CA SER A 473 0.18 5.16 -34.10
C SER A 473 1.33 5.46 -33.15
N LEU A 474 2.51 4.95 -33.46
CA LEU A 474 3.77 5.25 -32.79
C LEU A 474 4.66 6.06 -33.73
N ASP A 475 5.03 7.28 -33.33
CA ASP A 475 5.94 8.15 -34.08
C ASP A 475 5.57 8.41 -35.56
N ALA A 476 4.29 8.24 -35.93
CA ALA A 476 3.78 8.40 -37.29
C ALA A 476 2.53 9.28 -37.38
N ALA A 477 2.39 9.96 -38.52
CA ALA A 477 1.21 10.76 -38.83
C ALA A 477 0.03 9.87 -39.24
N VAL A 478 -1.16 10.20 -38.73
CA VAL A 478 -2.43 9.63 -39.20
C VAL A 478 -3.18 10.72 -39.94
N GLU A 479 -3.27 10.59 -41.26
CA GLU A 479 -3.80 11.64 -42.12
C GLU A 479 -5.21 11.34 -42.60
N PHE A 480 -6.08 12.33 -42.51
CA PHE A 480 -7.44 12.32 -43.03
C PHE A 480 -7.51 13.26 -44.23
N GLN A 481 -7.79 12.72 -45.41
CA GLN A 481 -7.85 13.50 -46.65
C GLN A 481 -9.13 14.31 -46.77
N SER A 482 -9.12 15.29 -47.67
CA SER A 482 -10.28 16.15 -47.88
C SER A 482 -11.54 15.35 -48.16
N ASP A 483 -12.66 15.82 -47.60
CA ASP A 483 -13.99 15.17 -47.73
C ASP A 483 -14.08 13.73 -47.16
N SER A 484 -13.10 13.31 -46.35
CA SER A 484 -13.13 11.99 -45.70
C SER A 484 -14.00 11.95 -44.44
N VAL A 485 -14.63 10.80 -44.20
CA VAL A 485 -15.48 10.52 -43.04
C VAL A 485 -14.98 9.23 -42.38
N SER A 486 -14.64 9.31 -41.10
CA SER A 486 -14.12 8.18 -40.34
C SER A 486 -14.92 7.92 -39.07
N HIS A 487 -15.33 6.67 -38.86
CA HIS A 487 -16.18 6.27 -37.74
C HIS A 487 -15.46 5.30 -36.81
N PHE A 488 -15.39 5.63 -35.53
CA PHE A 488 -14.82 4.83 -34.46
C PHE A 488 -15.93 4.51 -33.46
N ILE A 489 -16.49 3.31 -33.55
CA ILE A 489 -17.74 2.95 -32.88
C ILE A 489 -17.53 1.72 -31.98
N LYS A 490 -17.85 1.84 -30.69
CA LYS A 490 -17.87 0.71 -29.73
C LYS A 490 -16.53 -0.04 -29.60
N ASN A 491 -15.40 0.61 -29.89
CA ASN A 491 -14.09 0.00 -29.71
C ASN A 491 -13.66 0.07 -28.24
N SER A 492 -12.94 -0.94 -27.75
CA SER A 492 -12.51 -0.98 -26.35
C SER A 492 -11.04 -1.31 -26.21
N ALA A 493 -10.27 -0.51 -25.47
CA ALA A 493 -8.81 -0.65 -25.35
C ALA A 493 -8.30 -0.39 -23.94
N GLN A 494 -7.03 -0.69 -23.67
CA GLN A 494 -6.41 -0.35 -22.38
C GLN A 494 -6.36 1.17 -22.19
N ALA A 495 -5.95 1.90 -23.21
CA ALA A 495 -6.05 3.35 -23.31
C ALA A 495 -6.44 3.71 -24.75
N GLY A 496 -7.20 4.78 -24.97
CA GLY A 496 -7.53 5.23 -26.34
C GLY A 496 -8.46 4.29 -27.09
N GLY A 497 -9.69 4.08 -26.61
CA GLY A 497 -10.63 3.11 -27.21
C GLY A 497 -10.82 3.31 -28.72
N GLY A 498 -11.02 4.55 -29.15
CA GLY A 498 -11.02 4.92 -30.57
C GLY A 498 -9.61 4.99 -31.15
N MET A 499 -8.76 5.85 -30.60
CA MET A 499 -7.39 6.06 -31.10
C MET A 499 -6.37 6.21 -29.98
N THR A 500 -5.16 5.72 -30.26
CA THR A 500 -3.99 5.84 -29.38
C THR A 500 -2.82 6.38 -30.18
N LEU A 501 -2.19 7.44 -29.70
CA LEU A 501 -1.07 8.10 -30.35
C LEU A 501 0.10 8.15 -29.36
N PHE A 502 1.27 7.68 -29.77
CA PHE A 502 2.47 7.64 -28.95
C PHE A 502 3.58 8.54 -29.50
N ASN A 503 4.33 9.15 -28.60
CA ASN A 503 5.49 10.01 -28.84
C ASN A 503 5.18 11.14 -29.85
N LYS A 504 5.82 11.12 -31.01
CA LYS A 504 5.68 12.14 -32.06
C LYS A 504 4.49 11.89 -32.98
N ALA A 505 3.65 10.88 -32.72
CA ALA A 505 2.45 10.65 -33.50
C ALA A 505 1.44 11.80 -33.36
N PHE A 506 0.79 12.17 -34.47
CA PHE A 506 -0.22 13.21 -34.53
C PHE A 506 -1.26 12.93 -35.62
N LEU A 507 -2.43 13.55 -35.50
CA LEU A 507 -3.46 13.56 -36.54
C LEU A 507 -3.25 14.75 -37.47
N MET A 508 -3.30 14.51 -38.78
CA MET A 508 -3.33 15.56 -39.80
C MET A 508 -4.71 15.59 -40.45
N LEU A 509 -5.39 16.74 -40.36
CA LEU A 509 -6.75 16.92 -40.85
C LEU A 509 -6.77 17.85 -42.07
N ASN A 510 -7.35 17.40 -43.17
CA ASN A 510 -7.64 18.24 -44.33
C ASN A 510 -9.03 18.91 -44.25
N ALA A 511 -9.33 19.78 -45.21
CA ALA A 511 -10.62 20.46 -45.32
C ALA A 511 -11.79 19.47 -45.48
N ASN A 512 -12.94 19.80 -44.90
CA ASN A 512 -14.19 19.03 -44.90
C ASN A 512 -14.07 17.61 -44.32
N THR A 513 -13.14 17.37 -43.39
CA THR A 513 -13.00 16.06 -42.73
C THR A 513 -13.99 15.88 -41.59
N SER A 514 -14.54 14.66 -41.43
CA SER A 514 -15.39 14.29 -40.30
C SER A 514 -14.90 13.04 -39.57
N ILE A 515 -14.70 13.12 -38.26
CA ILE A 515 -14.22 12.02 -37.42
C ILE A 515 -15.20 11.81 -36.27
N ASN A 516 -15.78 10.61 -36.18
CA ASN A 516 -16.84 10.30 -35.23
C ASN A 516 -16.40 9.22 -34.24
N PHE A 517 -16.12 9.60 -32.99
CA PHE A 517 -15.88 8.70 -31.86
C PHE A 517 -17.17 8.48 -31.09
N THR A 518 -17.76 7.30 -31.19
CA THR A 518 -19.03 6.98 -30.52
C THR A 518 -18.92 5.71 -29.67
N HIS A 519 -19.34 5.81 -28.40
CA HIS A 519 -19.42 4.68 -27.47
C HIS A 519 -18.11 3.87 -27.31
N ASN A 520 -16.94 4.49 -27.50
CA ASN A 520 -15.66 3.80 -27.29
C ASN A 520 -15.31 3.76 -25.79
N LYS A 521 -14.56 2.73 -25.37
CA LYS A 521 -14.23 2.47 -23.98
C LYS A 521 -12.71 2.34 -23.76
N ALA A 522 -12.18 2.97 -22.72
CA ALA A 522 -10.83 2.75 -22.23
C ALA A 522 -10.81 2.20 -20.79
N PHE A 523 -9.99 1.18 -20.53
CA PHE A 523 -9.82 0.63 -19.17
C PHE A 523 -9.00 1.54 -18.25
N LEU A 524 -8.17 2.42 -18.83
CA LEU A 524 -7.41 3.47 -18.14
C LEU A 524 -7.95 4.84 -18.57
N ASN A 525 -7.28 5.51 -19.51
CA ASN A 525 -7.54 6.88 -19.92
C ASN A 525 -7.91 6.98 -21.41
N GLY A 526 -8.59 8.07 -21.80
CA GLY A 526 -8.81 8.39 -23.22
C GLY A 526 -9.86 7.49 -23.87
N GLY A 527 -11.15 7.66 -23.57
CA GLY A 527 -12.21 6.81 -24.13
C GLY A 527 -12.28 6.89 -25.66
N GLY A 528 -12.31 8.11 -26.20
CA GLY A 528 -12.22 8.39 -27.63
C GLY A 528 -10.76 8.38 -28.12
N LEU A 529 -9.98 9.37 -27.70
CA LEU A 529 -8.59 9.60 -28.11
C LEU A 529 -7.66 9.61 -26.90
N TYR A 530 -6.53 8.94 -27.03
CA TYR A 530 -5.42 8.96 -26.07
C TYR A 530 -4.13 9.37 -26.79
N TRP A 531 -3.44 10.38 -26.24
CA TRP A 531 -2.11 10.77 -26.70
C TRP A 531 -1.12 10.74 -25.54
N GLU A 532 0.02 10.10 -25.77
CA GLU A 532 1.09 10.00 -24.81
C GLU A 532 2.43 10.36 -25.45
N ASN A 533 3.19 11.25 -24.85
CA ASN A 533 4.52 11.62 -25.32
C ASN A 533 5.56 11.52 -24.19
N ILE A 534 6.72 10.94 -24.51
CA ILE A 534 7.87 10.81 -23.63
C ILE A 534 8.84 11.96 -23.96
N GLY A 535 8.70 13.09 -23.25
CA GLY A 535 9.64 14.21 -23.33
C GLY A 535 8.99 15.60 -23.33
N ASP A 536 9.74 16.58 -22.82
CA ASP A 536 9.25 17.92 -22.49
C ASP A 536 9.36 18.95 -23.63
N HIS A 537 9.97 18.61 -24.76
CA HIS A 537 10.16 19.58 -25.87
C HIS A 537 8.83 20.07 -26.47
N GLN A 538 7.76 19.28 -26.36
CA GLN A 538 6.41 19.68 -26.78
C GLN A 538 5.74 20.68 -25.81
N LEU A 539 6.35 20.97 -24.66
CA LEU A 539 5.89 21.98 -23.70
C LEU A 539 6.27 23.42 -24.11
N ILE A 540 7.13 23.59 -25.13
CA ILE A 540 7.82 24.87 -25.42
C ILE A 540 7.28 25.57 -26.69
N SER A 541 6.45 24.91 -27.51
CA SER A 541 6.00 25.46 -28.80
C SER A 541 4.48 25.45 -28.96
N SER A 542 3.88 26.65 -29.07
CA SER A 542 2.53 26.83 -29.61
C SER A 542 2.51 26.42 -31.09
N ARG A 543 1.51 25.64 -31.52
CA ARG A 543 1.30 25.05 -32.88
C ARG A 543 1.82 23.63 -33.13
N ASN A 544 2.47 22.97 -32.18
CA ASN A 544 2.91 21.57 -32.34
C ASN A 544 1.91 20.55 -31.76
N CYS A 545 0.61 20.84 -31.88
CA CYS A 545 -0.47 20.02 -31.32
C CYS A 545 -0.47 18.60 -31.90
N PHE A 546 -0.93 17.60 -31.13
CA PHE A 546 -1.14 16.24 -31.64
C PHE A 546 -2.37 16.11 -32.56
N ILE A 547 -3.16 17.18 -32.70
CA ILE A 547 -4.20 17.33 -33.72
C ILE A 547 -3.86 18.58 -34.52
N ARG A 548 -3.64 18.42 -35.83
CA ARG A 548 -3.18 19.49 -36.71
C ARG A 548 -4.11 19.61 -37.90
N TYR A 549 -4.18 20.82 -38.43
CA TYR A 549 -4.80 21.09 -39.72
C TYR A 549 -3.69 21.22 -40.77
N PHE A 550 -3.99 20.78 -41.99
CA PHE A 550 -3.02 20.74 -43.09
C PHE A 550 -2.40 22.11 -43.38
N ASP A 551 -3.18 23.18 -43.21
CA ASP A 551 -2.74 24.56 -43.29
C ASP A 551 -2.43 25.08 -41.89
N SER A 552 -1.14 25.25 -41.59
CA SER A 552 -0.65 25.68 -40.28
C SER A 552 -0.88 27.16 -39.96
N ASP A 553 -1.36 27.95 -40.94
CA ASP A 553 -1.58 29.39 -40.80
C ASP A 553 -3.04 29.75 -40.49
N ILE A 554 -3.97 28.79 -40.62
CA ILE A 554 -5.41 28.99 -40.37
C ILE A 554 -5.76 28.73 -38.90
N ASP A 555 -6.38 29.72 -38.25
CA ASP A 555 -6.84 29.64 -36.85
C ASP A 555 -7.85 28.48 -36.62
N PRO A 556 -7.79 27.76 -35.48
CA PRO A 556 -8.66 26.62 -35.20
C PRO A 556 -10.16 26.89 -35.24
N THR A 557 -10.58 28.13 -34.99
CA THR A 557 -11.98 28.53 -35.09
C THR A 557 -12.51 28.50 -36.53
N GLN A 558 -11.60 28.55 -37.50
CA GLN A 558 -11.88 28.55 -38.94
C GLN A 558 -11.64 27.18 -39.59
N TRP A 559 -11.21 26.18 -38.83
CA TRP A 559 -11.01 24.83 -39.36
C TRP A 559 -12.31 24.24 -39.89
N GLN A 560 -12.31 23.87 -41.18
CA GLN A 560 -13.46 23.24 -41.82
C GLN A 560 -13.46 21.73 -41.54
N ILE A 561 -13.62 21.36 -40.27
CA ILE A 561 -13.62 19.96 -39.82
C ILE A 561 -14.84 19.70 -38.93
N ARG A 562 -15.13 18.42 -38.65
CA ARG A 562 -16.11 18.01 -37.65
C ARG A 562 -15.64 16.78 -36.87
N ILE A 563 -15.32 16.97 -35.60
CA ILE A 563 -14.97 15.89 -34.67
C ILE A 563 -16.10 15.70 -33.65
N LEU A 564 -16.66 14.50 -33.61
CA LEU A 564 -17.73 14.11 -32.68
C LEU A 564 -17.18 13.14 -31.62
N PHE A 565 -17.43 13.42 -30.35
CA PHE A 565 -17.21 12.53 -29.22
C PHE A 565 -18.54 12.28 -28.49
N ASP A 566 -19.23 11.19 -28.79
CA ASP A 566 -20.54 10.88 -28.20
C ASP A 566 -20.52 9.56 -27.41
N GLY A 567 -20.89 9.61 -26.12
CA GLY A 567 -20.99 8.42 -25.26
C GLY A 567 -19.69 7.65 -25.01
N ASN A 568 -18.50 8.24 -25.26
CA ASN A 568 -17.22 7.60 -24.96
C ASN A 568 -16.94 7.56 -23.45
N HIS A 569 -16.21 6.56 -22.97
CA HIS A 569 -15.96 6.36 -21.55
C HIS A 569 -14.54 5.86 -21.24
N ALA A 570 -13.97 6.33 -20.14
CA ALA A 570 -12.68 5.91 -19.60
C ALA A 570 -12.83 5.68 -18.09
N ASN A 571 -12.24 4.62 -17.54
CA ASN A 571 -12.39 4.31 -16.11
C ASN A 571 -11.66 5.30 -15.19
N LEU A 572 -10.59 5.96 -15.68
CA LEU A 572 -9.80 6.92 -14.91
C LEU A 572 -10.15 8.36 -15.29
N SER A 573 -9.74 8.85 -16.47
CA SER A 573 -10.10 10.20 -16.94
C SER A 573 -10.00 10.35 -18.46
N GLY A 574 -10.52 11.45 -18.99
CA GLY A 574 -10.49 11.78 -20.42
C GLY A 574 -11.44 10.93 -21.24
N HIS A 575 -12.74 11.01 -20.98
CA HIS A 575 -13.77 10.28 -21.72
C HIS A 575 -13.71 10.56 -23.22
N ALA A 576 -13.54 11.82 -23.63
CA ALA A 576 -13.32 12.19 -25.03
C ALA A 576 -11.84 12.14 -25.39
N ILE A 577 -11.02 12.92 -24.68
CA ILE A 577 -9.59 13.09 -24.97
C ILE A 577 -8.78 12.98 -23.68
N TYR A 578 -7.75 12.15 -23.70
CA TYR A 578 -6.67 12.20 -22.72
C TYR A 578 -5.34 12.49 -23.42
N ALA A 579 -4.53 13.37 -22.85
CA ALA A 579 -3.22 13.73 -23.39
C ALA A 579 -2.15 13.78 -22.29
N THR A 580 -0.87 13.49 -22.59
CA THR A 580 0.24 13.82 -21.65
C THR A 580 0.19 15.30 -21.27
N THR A 581 -0.01 16.17 -22.25
CA THR A 581 -0.19 17.61 -22.06
C THR A 581 -0.97 18.23 -23.22
N ILE A 582 -1.65 19.34 -22.98
CA ILE A 582 -2.30 20.17 -24.02
C ILE A 582 -1.53 21.45 -24.36
N LEU A 583 -0.36 21.68 -23.75
CA LEU A 583 0.39 22.93 -23.92
C LEU A 583 0.83 23.17 -25.37
N GLY A 584 1.24 22.12 -26.10
CA GLY A 584 1.58 22.23 -27.52
C GLY A 584 0.39 22.59 -28.43
N CYS A 585 -0.83 22.48 -27.91
CA CYS A 585 -2.07 22.85 -28.60
C CYS A 585 -2.52 24.28 -28.31
N LEU A 586 -1.80 25.05 -27.48
CA LEU A 586 -2.05 26.49 -27.34
C LEU A 586 -1.67 27.21 -28.65
N TRP A 587 -2.47 28.20 -29.03
CA TRP A 587 -2.28 28.96 -30.26
C TRP A 587 -2.01 30.43 -29.87
N GLY A 588 -0.73 30.81 -29.96
CA GLY A 588 -0.14 32.00 -29.31
C GLY A 588 -0.43 33.37 -29.95
N ASP A 589 -1.55 33.55 -30.64
CA ASP A 589 -2.04 34.86 -31.09
C ASP A 589 -3.22 35.34 -30.21
N GLN A 590 -3.63 36.61 -30.37
CA GLN A 590 -4.44 37.43 -29.45
C GLN A 590 -5.79 36.85 -28.96
N SER A 591 -6.19 35.64 -29.37
CA SER A 591 -7.49 35.03 -29.06
C SER A 591 -7.43 33.63 -28.40
N HIS A 592 -6.32 32.90 -28.44
CA HIS A 592 -6.30 31.46 -28.13
C HIS A 592 -5.17 30.97 -27.20
N GLY A 593 -4.62 31.89 -26.41
CA GLY A 593 -3.81 31.61 -25.21
C GLY A 593 -2.35 32.05 -25.33
N GLU A 594 -1.88 32.85 -24.37
CA GLU A 594 -0.48 33.27 -24.31
C GLU A 594 0.39 32.24 -23.56
N LEU A 595 1.58 31.94 -24.10
CA LEU A 595 2.58 31.11 -23.41
C LEU A 595 3.06 31.74 -22.08
N VAL A 596 2.92 33.06 -21.92
CA VAL A 596 3.48 33.84 -20.79
C VAL A 596 2.55 33.90 -19.58
N ASN A 597 1.23 33.83 -19.75
CA ASN A 597 0.27 33.74 -18.65
C ASN A 597 -0.81 32.67 -18.90
N PRO A 598 -0.41 31.39 -18.98
CA PRO A 598 -1.26 30.35 -19.54
C PRO A 598 -2.44 29.94 -18.62
N LYS A 599 -2.52 30.46 -17.38
CA LYS A 599 -3.48 30.04 -16.32
C LYS A 599 -4.97 30.15 -16.68
N THR A 600 -5.36 30.98 -17.64
CA THR A 600 -6.77 31.22 -18.00
C THR A 600 -7.24 30.53 -19.28
N ASP A 601 -6.34 30.12 -20.17
CA ASP A 601 -6.72 29.79 -21.56
C ASP A 601 -6.69 28.29 -21.90
N TYR A 602 -6.19 27.42 -21.02
CA TYR A 602 -6.21 25.96 -21.23
C TYR A 602 -7.62 25.39 -21.42
N TYR A 603 -8.62 26.03 -20.81
CA TYR A 603 -10.02 25.61 -20.92
C TYR A 603 -10.57 25.78 -22.34
N LYS A 604 -9.91 26.58 -23.21
CA LYS A 604 -10.32 26.80 -24.60
C LYS A 604 -9.80 25.74 -25.57
N VAL A 605 -8.75 24.98 -25.22
CA VAL A 605 -8.16 23.97 -26.11
C VAL A 605 -9.19 22.87 -26.39
N PHE A 606 -9.41 22.57 -27.67
CA PHE A 606 -10.49 21.69 -28.18
C PHE A 606 -11.93 22.19 -27.90
N CYS A 607 -12.07 23.42 -27.41
CA CYS A 607 -13.34 24.14 -27.26
C CYS A 607 -13.44 25.33 -28.23
N TRP A 608 -12.58 25.40 -29.26
CA TRP A 608 -12.43 26.58 -30.12
C TRP A 608 -13.69 26.92 -30.92
N SER A 609 -14.42 25.91 -31.39
CA SER A 609 -15.63 26.09 -32.18
C SER A 609 -16.63 24.96 -31.94
N GLN A 610 -17.90 25.31 -31.72
CA GLN A 610 -19.00 24.34 -31.58
C GLN A 610 -19.36 23.64 -32.90
N SER A 611 -19.01 24.22 -34.05
CA SER A 611 -19.21 23.54 -35.34
C SER A 611 -18.15 22.48 -35.61
N ALA A 612 -16.91 22.74 -35.15
CA ALA A 612 -15.79 21.83 -35.32
C ALA A 612 -15.73 20.72 -34.26
N TRP A 613 -16.07 21.04 -33.01
CA TRP A 613 -15.98 20.12 -31.87
C TRP A 613 -17.35 19.87 -31.25
N ASN A 614 -17.80 18.62 -31.27
CA ASN A 614 -19.08 18.19 -30.71
C ASN A 614 -18.86 17.06 -29.70
N TYR A 615 -19.41 17.21 -28.48
CA TYR A 615 -19.24 16.26 -27.37
C TYR A 615 -20.52 15.48 -27.03
N GLY A 616 -21.53 15.53 -27.89
CA GLY A 616 -22.83 14.91 -27.67
C GLY A 616 -23.87 15.88 -27.06
N PRO A 617 -25.13 15.45 -26.92
CA PRO A 617 -26.25 16.34 -26.58
C PRO A 617 -26.26 16.83 -25.13
N ASN A 618 -25.62 16.12 -24.20
CA ASN A 618 -25.66 16.39 -22.76
C ASN A 618 -24.28 16.68 -22.15
N THR A 619 -23.25 16.82 -22.97
CA THR A 619 -21.86 16.94 -22.52
C THR A 619 -21.18 18.10 -23.23
N THR A 620 -20.43 18.89 -22.48
CA THR A 620 -19.61 19.98 -23.02
C THR A 620 -18.13 19.70 -22.81
N CYS A 621 -17.27 20.39 -23.56
CA CYS A 621 -15.82 20.25 -23.42
C CYS A 621 -15.27 20.71 -22.05
N ASN A 622 -16.07 21.45 -21.25
CA ASN A 622 -15.69 21.95 -19.93
C ASN A 622 -16.14 21.04 -18.77
N ASP A 623 -16.94 20.03 -19.07
CA ASP A 623 -17.37 19.07 -18.05
C ASP A 623 -16.17 18.28 -17.54
N THR A 624 -16.27 17.85 -16.27
CA THR A 624 -15.20 17.09 -15.61
C THR A 624 -14.90 15.80 -16.35
N ASP A 625 -13.62 15.46 -16.46
CA ASP A 625 -13.11 14.24 -17.08
C ASP A 625 -13.41 14.06 -18.57
N VAL A 626 -14.00 15.03 -19.29
CA VAL A 626 -14.19 14.93 -20.74
C VAL A 626 -12.86 15.08 -21.48
N ILE A 627 -12.12 16.14 -21.17
CA ILE A 627 -10.74 16.36 -21.61
C ILE A 627 -9.89 16.43 -20.35
N ALA A 628 -8.92 15.52 -20.22
CA ALA A 628 -8.03 15.44 -19.08
C ALA A 628 -6.58 15.30 -19.55
N THR A 629 -5.63 15.72 -18.71
CA THR A 629 -4.20 15.48 -18.97
C THR A 629 -3.50 14.78 -17.81
N SER A 630 -2.22 14.45 -18.02
CA SER A 630 -1.38 13.92 -16.94
C SER A 630 -1.12 14.99 -15.88
N PRO A 631 -0.77 14.59 -14.64
CA PRO A 631 -0.43 15.54 -13.57
C PRO A 631 0.59 16.58 -14.04
N ALA A 632 0.22 17.85 -13.91
CA ALA A 632 1.01 19.00 -14.31
C ALA A 632 1.51 19.80 -13.11
N TYR A 633 0.74 19.84 -12.03
CA TYR A 633 1.03 20.64 -10.84
C TYR A 633 0.77 19.85 -9.55
N PHE A 634 1.57 20.14 -8.53
CA PHE A 634 1.19 19.90 -7.14
C PHE A 634 0.44 21.12 -6.60
N ALA A 635 -0.64 20.87 -5.88
CA ALA A 635 -1.46 21.88 -5.23
C ALA A 635 -1.60 21.56 -3.74
N ASP A 636 -1.90 22.58 -2.96
CA ASP A 636 -2.32 22.40 -1.57
C ASP A 636 -3.69 21.72 -1.47
N ASN A 637 -4.13 21.41 -0.24
CA ASN A 637 -5.44 20.81 0.00
C ASN A 637 -6.62 21.72 -0.39
N GLU A 638 -6.38 23.01 -0.64
CA GLU A 638 -7.37 23.97 -1.11
C GLU A 638 -7.46 24.01 -2.65
N GLY A 639 -6.61 23.24 -3.35
CA GLY A 639 -6.60 23.15 -4.81
C GLY A 639 -5.88 24.30 -5.50
N HIS A 640 -5.11 25.11 -4.77
CA HIS A 640 -4.30 26.16 -5.37
C HIS A 640 -2.98 25.58 -5.89
N PRO A 641 -2.67 25.71 -7.20
CA PRO A 641 -1.38 25.28 -7.72
C PRO A 641 -0.28 26.12 -7.06
N GLN A 642 0.54 25.47 -6.23
CA GLN A 642 1.63 26.11 -5.53
C GLN A 642 2.95 25.64 -6.13
N CYS A 643 3.69 26.56 -6.74
CA CYS A 643 5.10 26.35 -7.05
C CYS A 643 5.95 26.52 -5.77
N LYS A 644 5.59 25.79 -4.70
CA LYS A 644 6.41 25.74 -3.49
C LYS A 644 7.43 24.62 -3.64
N ASP A 645 8.67 24.93 -3.31
CA ASP A 645 9.75 23.96 -3.37
C ASP A 645 9.55 22.83 -2.36
N SER A 646 8.96 23.10 -1.18
CA SER A 646 8.61 22.11 -0.16
C SER A 646 7.22 22.28 0.45
N TYR A 647 6.65 21.14 0.84
CA TYR A 647 5.54 21.03 1.81
C TYR A 647 6.10 20.51 3.14
N SER A 648 5.43 20.79 4.26
CA SER A 648 5.80 20.23 5.57
C SER A 648 4.65 19.41 6.14
N ILE A 649 4.96 18.26 6.71
CA ILE A 649 4.01 17.44 7.45
C ILE A 649 4.66 16.95 8.75
N ASN A 650 3.87 16.97 9.80
CA ASN A 650 4.23 16.38 11.08
C ASN A 650 3.71 14.95 11.12
N VAL A 651 4.57 14.00 11.48
CA VAL A 651 4.23 12.57 11.45
C VAL A 651 4.63 11.90 12.75
N ILE A 652 3.77 11.01 13.23
CA ILE A 652 4.08 10.12 14.36
C ILE A 652 4.65 8.82 13.76
N PRO A 653 5.87 8.39 14.16
CA PRO A 653 6.45 7.15 13.66
C PRO A 653 5.49 5.94 13.79
N GLY A 654 5.17 5.30 12.67
CA GLY A 654 4.25 4.16 12.59
C GLY A 654 2.75 4.47 12.41
N LYS A 655 2.33 5.75 12.48
CA LYS A 655 0.92 6.15 12.26
C LYS A 655 0.68 6.54 10.79
N GLU A 656 -0.39 6.03 10.18
CA GLU A 656 -0.80 6.45 8.84
C GLU A 656 -1.12 7.95 8.82
N SER A 657 -0.45 8.69 7.94
CA SER A 657 -0.67 10.12 7.73
C SER A 657 -1.02 10.41 6.28
N VAL A 658 -1.91 11.38 6.05
CA VAL A 658 -2.37 11.77 4.72
C VAL A 658 -1.39 12.77 4.11
N LEU A 659 -0.92 12.49 2.90
CA LEU A 659 -0.07 13.42 2.15
C LEU A 659 -0.76 14.77 1.91
N PRO A 660 -0.10 15.91 2.19
CA PRO A 660 -0.70 17.26 2.10
C PRO A 660 -0.71 17.81 0.67
N VAL A 661 -0.73 16.93 -0.34
CA VAL A 661 -0.61 17.30 -1.76
C VAL A 661 -1.78 16.78 -2.58
N VAL A 662 -2.30 17.63 -3.44
CA VAL A 662 -3.24 17.31 -4.51
C VAL A 662 -2.48 17.42 -5.83
N MET A 663 -2.77 16.55 -6.80
CA MET A 663 -2.26 16.69 -8.16
C MET A 663 -3.33 17.32 -9.03
N LEU A 664 -2.94 18.31 -9.84
CA LEU A 664 -3.81 18.93 -10.84
C LEU A 664 -3.26 18.66 -12.25
N ASP A 665 -4.16 18.52 -13.22
CA ASP A 665 -3.83 18.44 -14.63
C ASP A 665 -3.59 19.84 -15.25
N ASP A 666 -3.32 19.92 -16.56
CA ASP A 666 -3.10 21.20 -17.26
C ASP A 666 -4.33 22.12 -17.21
N ARG A 667 -5.54 21.59 -16.99
CA ARG A 667 -6.80 22.34 -16.84
C ARG A 667 -7.15 22.57 -15.37
N LEU A 668 -6.19 22.44 -14.46
CA LEU A 668 -6.35 22.63 -13.02
C LEU A 668 -7.45 21.74 -12.39
N LYS A 669 -7.72 20.57 -12.97
CA LYS A 669 -8.65 19.58 -12.43
C LYS A 669 -7.90 18.54 -11.59
N PRO A 670 -8.47 18.05 -10.47
CA PRO A 670 -7.81 17.05 -9.63
C PRO A 670 -7.57 15.73 -10.37
N VAL A 671 -6.36 15.18 -10.28
CA VAL A 671 -6.00 13.88 -10.86
C VAL A 671 -5.97 12.80 -9.78
N PRO A 672 -6.53 11.60 -10.02
CA PRO A 672 -6.48 10.49 -9.07
C PRO A 672 -5.05 10.10 -8.68
N SER A 673 -4.79 9.94 -7.38
CA SER A 673 -3.46 9.70 -6.79
C SER A 673 -2.92 8.26 -6.95
N LYS A 674 -3.24 7.56 -8.04
CA LYS A 674 -2.98 6.12 -8.21
C LYS A 674 -1.59 5.75 -8.74
N SER A 675 -0.75 6.73 -9.09
CA SER A 675 0.54 6.51 -9.77
C SER A 675 1.70 7.32 -9.18
N LEU A 676 1.68 7.59 -7.88
CA LEU A 676 2.74 8.32 -7.19
C LEU A 676 3.83 7.36 -6.70
N VAL A 677 5.08 7.77 -6.88
CA VAL A 677 6.23 7.12 -6.25
C VAL A 677 6.92 8.12 -5.34
N PHE A 678 7.36 7.63 -4.19
CA PHE A 678 8.21 8.40 -3.31
C PHE A 678 9.54 7.70 -3.10
N SER A 679 10.56 8.52 -2.87
CA SER A 679 11.83 8.08 -2.31
C SER A 679 12.08 8.84 -1.01
N LEU A 680 12.29 8.11 0.07
CA LEU A 680 12.71 8.69 1.35
C LEU A 680 14.23 8.88 1.35
N TYR A 681 14.69 10.08 1.68
CA TYR A 681 16.11 10.37 1.89
C TYR A 681 16.37 10.65 3.37
N ARG A 682 17.15 9.78 4.02
CA ARG A 682 17.57 9.92 5.41
C ARG A 682 19.06 10.31 5.48
N ASN A 683 19.38 11.27 6.33
CA ASN A 683 20.69 11.90 6.38
C ASN A 683 21.70 11.01 7.15
N SER A 684 22.11 9.85 6.59
CA SER A 684 23.40 9.20 6.95
C SER A 684 23.73 7.87 6.24
N THR A 685 22.82 7.16 5.58
CA THR A 685 23.17 5.96 4.77
C THR A 685 22.21 5.81 3.59
N TYR A 686 22.75 5.45 2.42
CA TYR A 686 22.05 5.37 1.13
C TYR A 686 21.04 4.21 1.05
N ASP A 687 19.93 4.30 1.79
CA ASP A 687 18.81 3.36 1.64
C ASP A 687 17.63 4.06 0.96
N THR A 688 17.72 4.21 -0.37
CA THR A 688 16.62 4.74 -1.18
C THR A 688 15.57 3.65 -1.39
N VAL A 689 14.62 3.51 -0.48
CA VAL A 689 13.45 2.68 -0.72
C VAL A 689 12.50 3.44 -1.65
N THR A 690 12.21 2.85 -2.80
CA THR A 690 11.25 3.39 -3.78
C THR A 690 9.94 2.61 -3.64
N GLU A 691 8.89 3.25 -3.12
CA GLU A 691 7.58 2.62 -2.93
C GLU A 691 6.50 3.29 -3.77
N TYR A 692 5.54 2.48 -4.24
CA TYR A 692 4.35 2.94 -4.95
C TYR A 692 3.27 3.28 -3.93
N ILE A 693 2.83 4.54 -3.90
CA ILE A 693 1.69 4.92 -3.07
C ILE A 693 0.44 4.82 -3.92
N THR A 694 -0.44 3.93 -3.49
CA THR A 694 -1.84 3.97 -3.92
C THR A 694 -2.64 4.49 -2.75
N TYR A 695 -3.42 5.56 -2.98
CA TYR A 695 -4.20 6.26 -1.95
C TYR A 695 -3.31 7.04 -0.97
N ARG A 696 -3.68 8.28 -0.63
CA ARG A 696 -2.80 9.30 -0.02
C ARG A 696 -2.26 8.98 1.39
N ASN A 697 -2.45 7.77 1.91
CA ASN A 697 -2.04 7.37 3.25
C ASN A 697 -0.68 6.67 3.20
N VAL A 698 0.24 7.14 4.04
CA VAL A 698 1.59 6.56 4.16
C VAL A 698 1.96 6.47 5.63
N SER A 699 2.55 5.34 6.03
CA SER A 699 3.17 5.17 7.34
C SER A 699 4.67 5.50 7.26
N TYR A 700 5.16 6.31 8.18
CA TYR A 700 6.56 6.75 8.19
C TYR A 700 7.33 6.12 9.35
N TYR A 701 8.61 5.84 9.12
CA TYR A 701 9.51 5.21 10.08
C TYR A 701 10.69 6.15 10.34
N GLY A 702 10.94 6.53 11.59
CA GLY A 702 12.05 7.41 11.97
C GLY A 702 12.12 7.61 13.47
N ASP A 703 13.30 7.97 13.96
CA ASP A 703 13.52 8.29 15.37
C ASP A 703 13.36 9.80 15.60
N PRO A 704 12.38 10.26 16.40
CA PRO A 704 12.18 11.68 16.69
C PRO A 704 13.30 12.33 17.50
N TYR A 705 14.30 11.57 17.97
CA TYR A 705 15.46 12.07 18.71
C TYR A 705 16.74 12.16 17.87
N GLU A 706 16.88 11.34 16.84
CA GLU A 706 18.05 11.33 15.93
C GLU A 706 17.74 11.94 14.54
N ASP A 707 16.55 11.65 13.99
CA ASP A 707 16.13 12.02 12.64
C ASP A 707 15.21 13.25 12.65
N ASN A 708 15.61 14.35 13.31
CA ASN A 708 14.77 15.55 13.44
C ASN A 708 14.30 16.16 12.10
N GLN A 709 14.98 15.85 10.99
CA GLN A 709 14.59 16.29 9.64
C GLN A 709 14.86 15.18 8.62
N ALA A 710 13.79 14.60 8.08
CA ALA A 710 13.84 13.71 6.92
C ALA A 710 13.24 14.40 5.69
N LYS A 711 13.72 14.05 4.50
CA LYS A 711 13.22 14.61 3.24
C LYS A 711 12.59 13.51 2.41
N LEU A 712 11.35 13.71 2.03
CA LEU A 712 10.62 12.86 1.11
C LEU A 712 10.61 13.51 -0.27
N PHE A 713 11.06 12.80 -1.30
CA PHE A 713 10.89 13.25 -2.67
C PHE A 713 9.73 12.51 -3.30
N LEU A 714 8.67 13.25 -3.63
CA LEU A 714 7.54 12.73 -4.41
C LEU A 714 7.80 12.96 -5.89
N LYS A 715 7.58 11.93 -6.70
CA LYS A 715 7.68 12.00 -8.15
C LYS A 715 6.55 11.21 -8.83
N THR A 716 6.09 11.70 -9.96
CA THR A 716 5.29 10.89 -10.89
C THR A 716 6.23 10.10 -11.81
N ILE A 717 5.89 8.85 -12.15
CA ILE A 717 6.76 8.01 -12.99
C ILE A 717 6.51 8.25 -14.48
N HIS A 718 5.25 8.33 -14.88
CA HIS A 718 4.85 8.30 -16.29
C HIS A 718 3.44 8.88 -16.49
N PRO A 719 3.11 9.53 -17.62
CA PRO A 719 3.98 9.90 -18.75
C PRO A 719 4.64 11.29 -18.61
N ARG A 720 4.27 12.08 -17.59
CA ARG A 720 4.92 13.35 -17.24
C ARG A 720 5.54 13.25 -15.86
N VAL A 721 6.82 13.62 -15.72
CA VAL A 721 7.55 13.58 -14.45
C VAL A 721 7.52 14.95 -13.81
N ILE A 722 6.72 15.10 -12.75
CA ILE A 722 6.76 16.24 -11.84
C ILE A 722 7.29 15.78 -10.49
N SER A 723 8.05 16.64 -9.81
CA SER A 723 8.61 16.34 -8.50
C SER A 723 8.35 17.45 -7.49
N THR A 724 8.21 17.07 -6.23
CA THR A 724 8.19 17.99 -5.10
C THR A 724 8.87 17.34 -3.90
N LYS A 725 9.30 18.14 -2.91
CA LYS A 725 9.86 17.62 -1.67
C LYS A 725 8.88 17.87 -0.52
N ILE A 726 8.80 16.92 0.41
CA ILE A 726 8.08 17.08 1.67
C ILE A 726 9.10 16.99 2.79
N ASP A 727 9.22 18.08 3.55
CA ASP A 727 10.02 18.15 4.76
C ASP A 727 9.22 17.46 5.89
N LEU A 728 9.74 16.32 6.34
CA LEU A 728 9.15 15.49 7.40
C LEU A 728 9.72 15.92 8.74
N THR A 729 8.85 16.20 9.70
CA THR A 729 9.21 16.38 11.10
C THR A 729 8.56 15.27 11.92
N PHE A 730 9.39 14.47 12.60
CA PHE A 730 8.92 13.39 13.46
C PHE A 730 8.52 13.96 14.82
N GLU A 731 7.26 13.77 15.19
CA GLU A 731 6.76 14.14 16.52
C GLU A 731 7.10 13.05 17.54
N LYS A 732 7.22 13.45 18.82
CA LYS A 732 7.43 12.52 19.93
C LYS A 732 6.26 11.52 19.99
N CYS A 733 6.54 10.29 20.42
CA CYS A 733 5.48 9.30 20.63
C CYS A 733 4.47 9.80 21.68
N PRO A 734 3.16 9.58 21.47
CA PRO A 734 2.13 9.92 22.45
C PRO A 734 2.37 9.22 23.80
N PRO A 735 1.92 9.81 24.92
CA PRO A 735 2.04 9.20 26.24
C PRO A 735 1.51 7.76 26.27
N GLY A 736 2.31 6.81 26.77
CA GLY A 736 2.02 5.38 26.76
C GLY A 736 2.66 4.61 25.60
N PHE A 737 3.17 5.29 24.58
CA PHE A 737 3.92 4.69 23.47
C PHE A 737 5.41 5.04 23.56
N VAL A 738 6.29 4.09 23.22
CA VAL A 738 7.74 4.21 23.28
C VAL A 738 8.34 3.90 21.92
N ILE A 739 9.40 4.62 21.54
CA ILE A 739 10.11 4.39 20.28
C ILE A 739 10.93 3.08 20.37
N ARG A 740 10.71 2.13 19.46
CA ARG A 740 11.51 0.90 19.31
C ARG A 740 11.87 0.72 17.83
N GLY A 741 13.17 0.72 17.52
CA GLY A 741 13.69 0.45 16.17
C GLY A 741 13.29 1.42 15.04
N ASN A 742 12.63 2.56 15.35
CA ASN A 742 12.06 3.61 14.46
C ASN A 742 10.51 3.66 14.35
N ILE A 743 9.78 2.98 15.24
CA ILE A 743 8.31 3.07 15.34
C ILE A 743 7.84 3.32 16.78
N CYS A 744 6.73 4.04 16.93
CA CYS A 744 6.07 4.17 18.23
C CYS A 744 5.25 2.90 18.51
N GLU A 745 5.70 2.10 19.47
CA GLU A 745 5.00 0.90 19.94
C GLU A 745 4.40 1.13 21.32
N GLY A 746 3.40 0.33 21.69
CA GLY A 746 2.84 0.36 23.03
C GLY A 746 3.88 0.01 24.09
N GLY A 747 4.12 0.90 25.06
CA GLY A 747 4.98 0.64 26.21
C GLY A 747 4.30 -0.25 27.26
N GLU A 748 5.08 -1.08 27.95
CA GLU A 748 4.59 -1.97 29.01
C GLU A 748 4.51 -1.24 30.37
N PHE A 749 3.77 -0.13 30.41
CA PHE A 749 3.59 0.62 31.65
C PHE A 749 2.51 -0.01 32.55
N PRO A 750 2.72 -0.09 33.87
CA PRO A 750 1.69 -0.55 34.80
C PRO A 750 0.52 0.44 34.85
N ASN A 751 -0.71 -0.07 34.98
CA ASN A 751 -1.94 0.70 35.13
C ASN A 751 -2.26 1.68 33.97
N ILE A 752 -1.67 1.44 32.79
CA ILE A 752 -2.01 2.12 31.53
C ILE A 752 -2.69 1.14 30.57
N ARG A 753 -3.75 1.61 29.91
CA ARG A 753 -4.46 0.90 28.84
C ARG A 753 -4.25 1.61 27.51
N LEU A 754 -3.75 0.87 26.52
CA LEU A 754 -3.50 1.36 25.17
C LEU A 754 -4.72 1.14 24.26
N HIS A 755 -4.95 2.08 23.34
CA HIS A 755 -6.03 2.04 22.34
C HIS A 755 -5.47 2.04 20.90
N THR A 756 -6.27 1.60 19.93
CA THR A 756 -5.86 1.40 18.52
C THR A 756 -5.61 2.70 17.74
N ASN A 757 -6.01 3.85 18.28
CA ASN A 757 -5.90 5.17 17.64
C ASN A 757 -4.65 5.96 18.12
N PHE A 758 -3.61 5.29 18.62
CA PHE A 758 -2.44 5.92 19.24
C PHE A 758 -2.80 6.79 20.47
N THR A 759 -3.80 6.38 21.26
CA THR A 759 -4.13 7.02 22.55
C THR A 759 -4.03 6.03 23.70
N ALA A 760 -3.82 6.54 24.91
CA ALA A 760 -3.69 5.74 26.12
C ALA A 760 -4.54 6.30 27.27
N SER A 761 -4.83 5.47 28.27
CA SER A 761 -5.59 5.86 29.46
C SER A 761 -4.94 5.32 30.74
N ILE A 762 -4.93 6.10 31.81
CA ILE A 762 -4.29 5.78 33.10
C ILE A 762 -5.33 5.60 34.21
N GLU A 763 -5.06 4.72 35.17
CA GLU A 763 -5.93 4.49 36.34
C GLU A 763 -5.94 5.68 37.32
N PHE A 764 -7.07 5.89 38.03
CA PHE A 764 -7.17 6.95 39.05
C PHE A 764 -6.14 6.79 40.17
N GLY A 765 -5.58 7.92 40.62
CA GLY A 765 -4.58 7.95 41.69
C GLY A 765 -3.15 7.65 41.22
N TYR A 766 -2.94 7.48 39.91
CA TYR A 766 -1.62 7.34 39.30
C TYR A 766 -1.25 8.57 38.47
N TRP A 767 0.05 8.85 38.39
CA TRP A 767 0.67 9.92 37.61
C TRP A 767 1.64 9.31 36.60
N ILE A 768 1.68 9.87 35.39
CA ILE A 768 2.71 9.59 34.39
C ILE A 768 3.38 10.90 33.98
N GLY A 769 4.71 10.90 33.95
CA GLY A 769 5.48 12.04 33.48
C GLY A 769 7.00 11.79 33.54
N PRO A 770 7.79 12.74 33.03
CA PRO A 770 9.25 12.67 33.08
C PRO A 770 9.79 12.98 34.48
N THR A 771 10.94 12.41 34.83
CA THR A 771 11.69 12.74 36.06
C THR A 771 12.88 13.65 35.76
N SER A 772 13.42 14.32 36.78
CA SER A 772 14.54 15.27 36.66
C SER A 772 15.85 14.67 36.12
N GLU A 773 16.01 13.35 36.15
CA GLU A 773 17.20 12.64 35.64
C GLU A 773 17.08 12.21 34.17
N SER A 774 15.86 12.17 33.60
CA SER A 774 15.61 11.74 32.21
C SER A 774 14.35 12.38 31.64
N SER A 775 14.50 13.45 30.87
CA SER A 775 13.38 14.16 30.23
C SER A 775 12.62 13.34 29.19
N ASN A 776 13.25 12.31 28.64
CA ASN A 776 12.71 11.52 27.52
C ASN A 776 11.99 10.24 27.96
N ASN A 777 12.18 9.79 29.20
CA ASN A 777 11.56 8.56 29.71
C ASN A 777 10.42 8.90 30.66
N LEU A 778 9.21 8.47 30.30
CA LEU A 778 8.04 8.61 31.15
C LEU A 778 8.07 7.50 32.22
N LYS A 779 7.73 7.86 33.46
CA LYS A 779 7.57 6.90 34.56
C LYS A 779 6.16 7.02 35.14
N VAL A 780 5.64 5.90 35.65
CA VAL A 780 4.32 5.81 36.28
C VAL A 780 4.46 5.55 37.77
N GLY A 781 3.71 6.27 38.60
CA GLY A 781 3.67 6.01 40.05
C GLY A 781 2.43 6.56 40.74
N GLN A 782 2.25 6.22 42.01
CA GLN A 782 1.10 6.69 42.78
C GLN A 782 1.19 8.20 43.04
N CYS A 783 0.08 8.90 42.96
CA CYS A 783 0.02 10.34 43.13
C CYS A 783 -1.00 10.73 44.18
N LEU A 784 -0.52 11.19 45.34
CA LEU A 784 -1.38 11.63 46.45
C LEU A 784 -2.16 12.90 46.10
N TYR A 785 -1.56 13.77 45.28
CA TYR A 785 -2.09 15.10 44.99
C TYR A 785 -2.84 15.18 43.67
N CYS A 786 -2.75 14.19 42.77
CA CYS A 786 -3.38 14.27 41.46
C CYS A 786 -4.91 14.28 41.59
N PRO A 787 -5.63 15.05 40.76
CA PRO A 787 -7.05 15.27 40.94
C PRO A 787 -7.84 13.98 40.76
N GLN A 788 -8.64 13.66 41.76
CA GLN A 788 -9.84 12.83 41.61
C GLN A 788 -10.84 13.69 40.84
N ASN A 789 -10.76 13.68 39.51
CA ASN A 789 -11.46 14.71 38.75
C ASN A 789 -12.98 14.56 38.85
N ASN A 790 -13.63 15.51 39.53
CA ASN A 790 -15.08 15.63 39.73
C ASN A 790 -15.87 15.96 38.45
N LYS A 791 -15.32 15.69 37.24
CA LYS A 791 -15.93 16.13 35.97
C LYS A 791 -16.03 15.10 34.84
N LEU A 792 -15.60 13.85 35.00
CA LEU A 792 -15.86 12.80 33.99
C LEU A 792 -16.32 11.50 34.64
N SER A 793 -17.64 11.27 34.57
CA SER A 793 -18.34 9.98 34.49
C SER A 793 -17.58 8.72 34.94
N ARG A 794 -17.88 8.20 36.16
CA ARG A 794 -17.89 6.76 36.60
C ARG A 794 -16.85 5.75 36.03
N SER A 795 -15.80 6.15 35.32
CA SER A 795 -14.76 5.28 34.80
C SER A 795 -13.66 5.18 35.82
N SER A 796 -12.92 4.07 35.84
CA SER A 796 -11.72 3.89 36.68
C SER A 796 -10.44 4.32 35.95
N PHE A 797 -10.57 4.90 34.74
CA PHE A 797 -9.46 5.36 33.90
C PHE A 797 -9.73 6.75 33.31
N VAL A 798 -8.66 7.51 33.09
CA VAL A 798 -8.62 8.85 32.50
C VAL A 798 -7.78 8.81 31.22
N THR A 799 -8.28 9.38 30.12
CA THR A 799 -7.55 9.46 28.84
C THR A 799 -6.42 10.48 28.91
N LEU A 800 -5.22 10.09 28.48
CA LEU A 800 -4.03 10.95 28.46
C LEU A 800 -4.07 11.95 27.29
N PRO A 801 -3.44 13.13 27.42
CA PRO A 801 -3.29 14.09 26.32
C PRO A 801 -2.43 13.51 25.17
N GLU A 802 -2.56 14.10 23.97
CA GLU A 802 -1.80 13.65 22.78
C GLU A 802 -0.31 13.98 22.89
N SER A 803 0.05 15.07 23.56
CA SER A 803 1.44 15.50 23.79
C SER A 803 1.91 15.14 25.20
N SER A 804 3.16 14.71 25.31
CA SER A 804 3.83 14.48 26.61
C SER A 804 4.16 15.77 27.36
N ASP A 805 4.25 16.90 26.66
CA ASP A 805 4.56 18.20 27.29
C ASP A 805 3.34 18.75 28.08
N ASP A 806 2.12 18.32 27.73
CA ASP A 806 0.88 18.74 28.40
C ASP A 806 0.61 17.98 29.71
N LEU A 807 1.38 16.93 30.03
CA LEU A 807 1.13 16.04 31.17
C LEU A 807 1.18 16.77 32.52
N ASN A 808 2.13 17.70 32.71
CA ASN A 808 2.25 18.44 33.98
C ASN A 808 1.06 19.39 34.22
N GLU A 809 0.57 20.05 33.16
CA GLU A 809 -0.63 20.88 33.25
C GLU A 809 -1.88 20.02 33.47
N PHE A 810 -1.99 18.89 32.76
CA PHE A 810 -3.10 17.95 32.88
C PHE A 810 -3.27 17.39 34.31
N PHE A 811 -2.20 16.94 34.95
CA PHE A 811 -2.28 16.36 36.30
C PHE A 811 -2.20 17.40 37.42
N CYS A 812 -1.39 18.45 37.29
CA CYS A 812 -1.09 19.35 38.41
C CYS A 812 -1.70 20.75 38.26
N GLY A 813 -2.16 21.12 37.05
CA GLY A 813 -2.55 22.49 36.67
C GLY A 813 -3.66 23.08 37.52
N ASP A 814 -4.80 22.38 37.61
CA ASP A 814 -6.01 22.79 38.35
C ASP A 814 -5.79 22.90 39.88
N LEU A 815 -4.68 22.33 40.37
CA LEU A 815 -4.37 22.24 41.80
C LEU A 815 -3.32 23.25 42.26
N ASN A 816 -2.88 24.14 41.38
CA ASN A 816 -1.78 25.07 41.61
C ASN A 816 -0.49 24.35 42.06
N ARG A 817 -0.24 23.16 41.50
CA ARG A 817 0.94 22.31 41.80
C ARG A 817 1.81 22.09 40.56
N GLU A 818 3.04 21.64 40.78
CA GLU A 818 4.03 21.22 39.78
C GLU A 818 5.02 20.20 40.39
N GLY A 819 5.88 19.59 39.56
CA GLY A 819 6.91 18.63 39.98
C GLY A 819 6.47 17.17 39.91
N VAL A 820 7.38 16.23 40.17
CA VAL A 820 7.10 14.78 40.09
C VAL A 820 6.01 14.43 41.10
N THR A 821 4.94 13.76 40.63
CA THR A 821 3.72 13.47 41.42
C THR A 821 3.02 14.72 41.99
N CYS A 822 3.18 15.89 41.36
CA CYS A 822 2.63 17.18 41.79
C CYS A 822 3.09 17.61 43.20
N ALA A 823 4.36 17.34 43.53
CA ALA A 823 4.91 17.51 44.88
C ALA A 823 4.95 18.97 45.39
N HIS A 824 5.21 19.94 44.52
CA HIS A 824 5.42 21.35 44.87
C HIS A 824 4.22 22.22 44.51
N CYS A 825 4.01 23.30 45.26
CA CYS A 825 3.07 24.35 44.86
C CYS A 825 3.75 25.28 43.85
N LYS A 826 3.00 25.80 42.86
CA LYS A 826 3.48 26.80 41.90
C LYS A 826 3.95 28.09 42.62
N ALA A 827 4.75 28.91 41.95
CA ALA A 827 5.20 30.19 42.47
C ALA A 827 4.04 31.05 43.02
N ASN A 828 4.25 31.69 44.18
CA ASN A 828 3.26 32.44 44.99
C ASN A 828 2.19 31.60 45.71
N TYR A 829 2.20 30.27 45.56
CA TYR A 829 1.36 29.35 46.32
C TYR A 829 2.19 28.59 47.36
N SER A 830 1.56 28.21 48.47
CA SER A 830 2.17 27.36 49.49
C SER A 830 1.16 26.42 50.11
N VAL A 831 1.65 25.41 50.83
CA VAL A 831 0.83 24.36 51.43
C VAL A 831 0.01 24.92 52.59
N ALA A 832 -1.31 24.68 52.56
CA ALA A 832 -2.20 24.99 53.67
C ALA A 832 -1.98 24.03 54.85
N VAL A 833 -1.69 24.56 56.03
CA VAL A 833 -1.32 23.75 57.21
C VAL A 833 -2.51 23.09 57.87
N ASN A 834 -3.71 23.63 57.69
CA ASN A 834 -4.97 23.09 58.18
C ASN A 834 -5.75 22.23 57.17
N SER A 835 -5.19 21.95 55.98
CA SER A 835 -5.80 21.04 55.00
C SER A 835 -5.33 19.60 55.21
N LYS A 836 -6.25 18.64 55.13
CA LYS A 836 -5.90 17.21 55.20
C LYS A 836 -5.22 16.69 53.93
N GLN A 837 -5.53 17.29 52.78
CA GLN A 837 -4.95 16.96 51.47
C GLN A 837 -3.81 17.90 51.07
N PHE A 838 -3.33 18.74 51.99
CA PHE A 838 -2.24 19.70 51.75
C PHE A 838 -2.51 20.64 50.57
N LYS A 839 -3.75 21.16 50.41
CA LYS A 839 -4.11 22.06 49.29
C LYS A 839 -3.13 23.25 49.17
N CYS A 840 -2.78 23.63 47.93
CA CYS A 840 -1.94 24.79 47.66
C CYS A 840 -2.80 26.06 47.57
N ILE A 841 -2.47 27.07 48.36
CA ILE A 841 -3.20 28.34 48.44
C ILE A 841 -2.24 29.52 48.25
N PRO A 842 -2.72 30.69 47.76
CA PRO A 842 -1.86 31.86 47.61
C PRO A 842 -1.32 32.29 48.97
N CYS A 843 0.00 32.48 49.06
CA CYS A 843 0.69 32.76 50.31
C CYS A 843 1.52 34.05 50.21
N SER A 844 1.06 35.13 50.87
CA SER A 844 1.78 36.41 50.90
C SER A 844 2.70 36.53 52.12
N SER A 845 3.91 37.08 51.91
CA SER A 845 4.90 37.36 52.95
C SER A 845 4.40 38.28 54.06
N ASP A 846 3.43 39.16 53.76
CA ASP A 846 2.96 40.19 54.70
C ASP A 846 2.04 39.63 55.79
N SER A 847 1.50 38.43 55.57
CA SER A 847 0.53 37.76 56.48
C SER A 847 1.16 36.71 57.39
N ILE A 848 2.46 36.41 57.24
CA ILE A 848 3.16 35.31 57.91
C ILE A 848 3.05 35.38 59.43
N PHE A 849 3.22 36.57 60.03
CA PHE A 849 3.17 36.72 61.49
C PHE A 849 1.79 36.36 62.06
N TYR A 850 0.72 36.82 61.40
CA TYR A 850 -0.65 36.50 61.80
C TYR A 850 -0.96 35.02 61.60
N SER A 851 -0.48 34.39 60.52
CA SER A 851 -0.61 32.96 60.27
C SER A 851 0.06 32.11 61.35
N TRP A 852 1.29 32.44 61.76
CA TRP A 852 1.97 31.76 62.86
C TRP A 852 1.27 31.97 64.20
N ALA A 853 0.84 33.21 64.51
CA ALA A 853 0.10 33.50 65.73
C ALA A 853 -1.22 32.71 65.77
N PHE A 854 -1.95 32.65 64.67
CA PHE A 854 -3.19 31.89 64.55
C PHE A 854 -2.96 30.37 64.68
N TYR A 855 -1.95 29.81 64.02
CA TYR A 855 -1.59 28.39 64.18
C TYR A 855 -1.21 28.06 65.62
N LEU A 856 -0.38 28.89 66.26
CA LEU A 856 0.03 28.68 67.65
C LEU A 856 -1.17 28.75 68.60
N LEU A 857 -2.06 29.73 68.42
CA LEU A 857 -3.27 29.84 69.21
C LEU A 857 -4.21 28.66 68.96
N ALA A 858 -4.44 28.26 67.72
CA ALA A 858 -5.47 27.28 67.40
C ALA A 858 -5.05 25.82 67.67
N GLU A 859 -3.78 25.46 67.52
CA GLU A 859 -3.30 24.11 67.86
C GLU A 859 -2.95 24.00 69.35
N TYR A 860 -2.21 24.96 69.92
CA TYR A 860 -1.66 24.81 71.27
C TYR A 860 -2.61 25.29 72.38
N LEU A 861 -3.45 26.31 72.18
CA LEU A 861 -4.38 26.76 73.23
C LEU A 861 -5.37 25.65 73.63
N PRO A 862 -6.04 24.94 72.71
CA PRO A 862 -6.91 23.82 73.09
C PRO A 862 -6.15 22.68 73.77
N LEU A 863 -4.93 22.38 73.32
CA LEU A 863 -4.05 21.40 73.95
C LEU A 863 -3.71 21.78 75.40
N THR A 864 -3.36 23.04 75.65
CA THR A 864 -3.08 23.56 77.00
C THR A 864 -4.33 23.54 77.88
N ILE A 865 -5.50 23.92 77.35
CA ILE A 865 -6.78 23.85 78.08
C ILE A 865 -7.09 22.40 78.47
N MET A 866 -6.95 21.45 77.55
CA MET A 866 -7.15 20.03 77.84
C MET A 866 -6.17 19.53 78.90
N LEU A 867 -4.90 19.95 78.83
CA LEU A 867 -3.89 19.61 79.83
C LEU A 867 -4.27 20.10 81.23
N ILE A 868 -4.75 21.36 81.33
CA ILE A 868 -5.21 21.93 82.60
C ILE A 868 -6.41 21.14 83.14
N ILE A 869 -7.40 20.80 82.29
CA ILE A 869 -8.58 20.01 82.68
C ILE A 869 -8.15 18.64 83.23
N VAL A 870 -7.27 17.91 82.54
CA VAL A 870 -6.82 16.58 82.97
C VAL A 870 -6.12 16.64 84.34
N ILE A 871 -5.26 17.65 84.57
CA ILE A 871 -4.54 17.84 85.84
C ILE A 871 -5.50 18.24 86.97
N VAL A 872 -6.39 19.21 86.73
CA VAL A 872 -7.31 19.75 87.76
C VAL A 872 -8.34 18.70 88.19
N PHE A 873 -8.91 17.94 87.25
CA PHE A 873 -9.93 16.94 87.55
C PHE A 873 -9.36 15.54 87.85
N ASN A 874 -8.02 15.39 87.82
CA ASN A 874 -7.33 14.10 88.00
C ASN A 874 -7.90 12.99 87.11
N ILE A 875 -8.08 13.30 85.83
CA ILE A 875 -8.67 12.37 84.87
C ILE A 875 -7.61 11.33 84.49
N SER A 876 -7.84 10.08 84.89
CA SER A 876 -7.05 8.93 84.46
C SER A 876 -7.75 8.24 83.29
N VAL A 877 -7.22 8.45 82.08
CA VAL A 877 -7.70 7.77 80.86
C VAL A 877 -7.37 6.28 80.86
N THR A 878 -6.41 5.87 81.68
CA THR A 878 -6.08 4.46 81.94
C THR A 878 -7.15 3.72 82.74
N SER A 879 -8.20 4.41 83.21
CA SER A 879 -9.34 3.80 83.90
C SER A 879 -10.34 3.17 82.93
N GLY A 880 -10.75 1.93 83.23
CA GLY A 880 -11.53 1.01 82.37
C GLY A 880 -12.35 1.62 81.21
N PRO A 881 -13.45 2.35 81.48
CA PRO A 881 -14.37 2.78 80.43
C PRO A 881 -13.82 3.85 79.49
N ALA A 882 -12.86 4.67 79.95
CA ALA A 882 -12.26 5.71 79.12
C ALA A 882 -11.25 5.14 78.11
N ASN A 883 -10.51 4.08 78.50
CA ASN A 883 -9.47 3.48 77.66
C ASN A 883 -10.04 2.89 76.35
N ALA A 884 -11.19 2.21 76.43
CA ALA A 884 -11.83 1.58 75.27
C ALA A 884 -12.43 2.60 74.29
N PHE A 885 -13.10 3.62 74.82
CA PHE A 885 -13.64 4.71 74.01
C PHE A 885 -12.51 5.49 73.32
N ILE A 886 -11.40 5.75 74.02
CA ILE A 886 -10.25 6.44 73.44
C ILE A 886 -9.56 5.55 72.39
N PHE A 887 -9.42 4.25 72.62
CA PHE A 887 -8.96 3.34 71.57
C PHE A 887 -9.84 3.42 70.32
N PHE A 888 -11.17 3.33 70.48
CA PHE A 888 -12.14 3.45 69.39
C PHE A 888 -11.98 4.77 68.63
N ALA A 889 -12.00 5.90 69.36
CA ALA A 889 -11.88 7.25 68.82
C ALA A 889 -10.57 7.45 68.05
N GLN A 890 -9.47 6.93 68.59
CA GLN A 890 -8.15 7.09 68.00
C GLN A 890 -8.00 6.32 66.69
N ILE A 891 -8.48 5.07 66.64
CA ILE A 891 -8.39 4.21 65.44
C ILE A 891 -9.34 4.69 64.34
N ILE A 892 -10.57 5.07 64.68
CA ILE A 892 -11.56 5.43 63.66
C ILE A 892 -11.26 6.76 62.96
N SER A 893 -10.55 7.67 63.63
CA SER A 893 -10.19 8.97 63.05
C SER A 893 -8.82 8.99 62.35
N THR A 894 -8.06 7.88 62.40
CA THR A 894 -6.73 7.79 61.78
C THR A 894 -6.59 6.63 60.80
N THR A 895 -7.00 5.43 61.19
CA THR A 895 -6.77 4.19 60.44
C THR A 895 -7.98 3.80 59.57
N PHE A 896 -9.20 4.01 60.06
CA PHE A 896 -10.43 3.67 59.33
C PHE A 896 -11.04 4.91 58.68
N GLY A 897 -10.46 5.33 57.55
CA GLY A 897 -11.02 6.40 56.74
C GLY A 897 -12.43 6.05 56.27
N ILE A 898 -13.45 6.73 56.81
CA ILE A 898 -14.87 6.48 56.50
C ILE A 898 -15.18 6.83 55.03
N ASP A 899 -14.32 7.59 54.37
CA ASP A 899 -14.36 7.87 52.94
C ASP A 899 -13.59 6.90 52.07
N ALA A 900 -13.19 5.74 52.63
CA ALA A 900 -12.34 4.78 51.96
C ALA A 900 -11.09 5.45 51.36
N ASN A 901 -10.52 6.41 52.10
CA ASN A 901 -9.38 7.24 51.70
C ASN A 901 -9.63 8.08 50.43
N GLY A 902 -10.86 8.59 50.30
CA GLY A 902 -11.26 9.53 49.26
C GLY A 902 -11.94 8.89 48.04
N ILE A 903 -12.20 7.59 48.07
CA ILE A 903 -12.91 6.89 46.99
C ILE A 903 -14.42 7.18 47.05
N ILE A 904 -14.96 7.38 48.25
CA ILE A 904 -16.37 7.72 48.44
C ILE A 904 -16.52 9.25 48.41
N ASP A 905 -17.13 9.76 47.34
CA ASP A 905 -17.42 11.18 47.18
C ASP A 905 -18.71 11.58 47.94
N TYR A 906 -18.57 11.93 49.21
CA TYR A 906 -19.68 12.41 50.06
C TYR A 906 -20.51 13.56 49.45
N PRO A 907 -19.90 14.57 48.80
CA PRO A 907 -20.61 15.61 48.05
C PRO A 907 -21.62 15.10 47.01
N SER A 908 -21.31 14.04 46.25
CA SER A 908 -22.22 13.47 45.25
C SER A 908 -23.34 12.61 45.85
N ILE A 909 -23.23 12.22 47.12
CA ILE A 909 -24.28 11.50 47.85
C ILE A 909 -25.36 12.49 48.33
N THR A 910 -25.00 13.46 49.19
CA THR A 910 -25.85 14.62 49.54
C THR A 910 -24.99 15.77 50.11
N PRO A 911 -25.40 17.05 49.94
CA PRO A 911 -24.68 18.19 50.52
C PRO A 911 -24.58 18.15 52.06
N ALA A 912 -25.54 17.51 52.74
CA ALA A 912 -25.52 17.34 54.19
C ALA A 912 -24.47 16.32 54.67
N ALA A 913 -24.08 15.36 53.82
CA ALA A 913 -23.18 14.28 54.17
C ALA A 913 -21.73 14.76 54.40
N SER A 914 -21.27 15.79 53.65
CA SER A 914 -19.95 16.41 53.86
C SER A 914 -19.86 17.12 55.22
N VAL A 915 -20.93 17.82 55.63
CA VAL A 915 -21.01 18.48 56.94
C VAL A 915 -21.04 17.45 58.07
N LEU A 916 -21.82 16.37 57.92
CA LEU A 916 -21.86 15.28 58.90
C LEU A 916 -20.50 14.59 59.05
N LYS A 917 -19.79 14.35 57.93
CA LYS A 917 -18.41 13.84 57.94
C LYS A 917 -17.48 14.76 58.72
N GLN A 918 -17.58 16.07 58.53
CA GLN A 918 -16.74 17.04 59.24
C GLN A 918 -17.02 17.08 60.74
N ILE A 919 -18.29 17.05 61.15
CA ILE A 919 -18.70 16.97 62.57
C ILE A 919 -18.14 15.70 63.19
N TYR A 920 -18.34 14.56 62.52
CA TYR A 920 -17.86 13.26 62.95
C TYR A 920 -16.33 13.27 63.17
N ILE A 921 -15.58 13.71 62.16
CA ILE A 921 -14.12 13.78 62.22
C ILE A 921 -13.66 14.67 63.38
N SER A 922 -14.31 15.82 63.57
CA SER A 922 -13.96 16.79 64.62
C SER A 922 -14.15 16.21 66.02
N LEU A 923 -15.23 15.46 66.25
CA LEU A 923 -15.53 14.84 67.55
C LEU A 923 -14.47 13.82 67.97
N TYR A 924 -13.96 13.02 67.03
CA TYR A 924 -12.99 11.96 67.34
C TYR A 924 -11.52 12.43 67.22
N ALA A 925 -11.20 13.38 66.34
CA ALA A 925 -9.84 13.91 66.15
C ALA A 925 -9.27 14.59 67.41
N PHE A 926 -10.14 15.11 68.28
CA PHE A 926 -9.81 15.63 69.60
C PHE A 926 -8.94 14.62 70.42
N TRP A 927 -9.28 13.33 70.38
CA TRP A 927 -8.59 12.27 71.13
C TRP A 927 -7.25 11.83 70.51
N ASN A 928 -6.91 12.38 69.34
CA ASN A 928 -5.63 12.22 68.67
C ASN A 928 -4.75 13.47 68.73
N LEU A 929 -5.09 14.43 69.60
CA LEU A 929 -4.38 15.71 69.73
C LEU A 929 -4.38 16.52 68.43
N SER A 930 -5.42 16.37 67.60
CA SER A 930 -5.55 17.00 66.28
C SER A 930 -6.72 17.97 66.28
N PHE A 931 -6.53 19.11 66.95
CA PHE A 931 -7.56 20.14 67.11
C PHE A 931 -7.75 20.95 65.84
N PHE A 932 -6.66 21.24 65.13
CA PHE A 932 -6.67 22.18 64.02
C PHE A 932 -7.06 21.56 62.67
N SER A 933 -6.73 20.29 62.45
CA SER A 933 -7.09 19.56 61.21
C SER A 933 -8.58 19.19 61.11
N ALA A 934 -9.40 19.63 62.07
CA ALA A 934 -10.83 19.36 62.16
C ALA A 934 -11.70 20.45 61.48
N ILE A 935 -11.11 21.57 61.04
CA ILE A 935 -11.82 22.71 60.45
C ILE A 935 -11.30 22.93 59.02
N GLU A 936 -11.74 22.08 58.08
CA GLU A 936 -11.44 22.21 56.65
C GLU A 936 -12.62 22.89 55.94
N LEU A 937 -12.72 24.21 56.09
CA LEU A 937 -13.64 25.06 55.35
C LEU A 937 -12.81 25.85 54.33
N ASP A 938 -13.17 25.78 53.05
CA ASP A 938 -12.37 26.34 51.95
C ASP A 938 -12.05 27.86 52.10
N GLY A 939 -12.82 28.60 52.91
CA GLY A 939 -12.56 30.01 53.22
C GLY A 939 -11.61 30.30 54.40
N TRP A 940 -11.14 29.28 55.12
CA TRP A 940 -10.32 29.40 56.35
C TRP A 940 -8.95 28.72 56.24
N LEU A 941 -8.53 28.34 55.03
CA LEU A 941 -7.22 27.76 54.78
C LEU A 941 -6.13 28.85 54.80
N PHE A 942 -5.00 28.58 55.44
CA PHE A 942 -3.86 29.50 55.46
C PHE A 942 -2.51 28.76 55.52
N CYS A 943 -1.46 29.45 55.12
CA CYS A 943 -0.09 28.95 54.98
C CYS A 943 0.82 29.59 56.05
N LEU A 944 1.90 28.90 56.44
CA LEU A 944 2.87 29.42 57.43
C LEU A 944 4.04 30.19 56.79
N GLY A 945 4.20 30.13 55.47
CA GLY A 945 5.23 30.85 54.74
C GLY A 945 5.38 30.29 53.32
N PRO A 946 6.01 31.03 52.39
CA PRO A 946 6.05 30.69 50.97
C PRO A 946 6.78 29.37 50.67
N ASN A 947 7.83 29.03 51.42
CA ASN A 947 8.69 27.86 51.16
C ASN A 947 8.35 26.63 52.02
N VAL A 948 7.12 26.55 52.55
CA VAL A 948 6.69 25.41 53.37
C VAL A 948 6.17 24.30 52.46
N ASN A 949 6.81 23.12 52.51
CA ASN A 949 6.37 21.92 51.79
C ASN A 949 5.57 20.98 52.72
N SER A 950 4.98 19.93 52.14
CA SER A 950 4.20 18.94 52.90
C SER A 950 5.00 18.24 54.00
N LEU A 951 6.31 18.02 53.79
CA LEU A 951 7.21 17.38 54.76
C LEU A 951 7.41 18.23 56.02
N HIS A 952 7.55 19.55 55.87
CA HIS A 952 7.63 20.50 56.99
C HIS A 952 6.34 20.47 57.84
N VAL A 953 5.18 20.42 57.19
CA VAL A 953 3.89 20.33 57.90
C VAL A 953 3.76 19.01 58.65
N MET A 954 4.22 17.89 58.08
CA MET A 954 4.28 16.60 58.77
C MET A 954 5.22 16.64 59.99
N ALA A 955 6.36 17.33 59.91
CA ALA A 955 7.27 17.49 61.04
C ALA A 955 6.64 18.27 62.22
N LEU A 956 5.82 19.29 61.93
CA LEU A 956 5.09 20.05 62.97
C LEU A 956 4.10 19.17 63.76
N LYS A 957 3.57 18.10 63.17
CA LYS A 957 2.72 17.13 63.88
C LYS A 957 3.47 16.43 65.00
N PHE A 958 4.76 16.14 64.86
CA PHE A 958 5.58 15.60 65.96
C PHE A 958 5.72 16.62 67.10
N VAL A 959 5.95 17.90 66.76
CA VAL A 959 6.11 18.97 67.77
C VAL A 959 4.85 19.10 68.62
N SER A 960 3.66 19.11 67.99
CA SER A 960 2.38 19.17 68.72
C SER A 960 2.14 17.94 69.61
N ALA A 961 2.58 16.74 69.20
CA ALA A 961 2.46 15.52 70.01
C ALA A 961 3.39 15.51 71.24
N PHE A 962 4.59 16.09 71.12
CA PHE A 962 5.54 16.21 72.23
C PHE A 962 5.18 17.33 73.22
N TYR A 963 4.49 18.37 72.78
CA TYR A 963 4.16 19.55 73.59
C TYR A 963 3.61 19.23 74.99
N PRO A 964 2.52 18.46 75.16
CA PRO A 964 1.98 18.20 76.51
C PRO A 964 2.97 17.42 77.39
N LEU A 965 3.75 16.50 76.82
CA LEU A 965 4.75 15.71 77.55
C LEU A 965 5.92 16.59 78.03
N ILE A 966 6.39 17.52 77.19
CA ILE A 966 7.44 18.48 77.55
C ILE A 966 6.94 19.43 78.63
N VAL A 967 5.72 19.97 78.50
CA VAL A 967 5.14 20.87 79.51
C VAL A 967 5.00 20.17 80.86
N ILE A 968 4.50 18.93 80.89
CA ILE A 968 4.45 18.14 82.14
C ILE A 968 5.85 17.90 82.70
N GLY A 969 6.82 17.54 81.86
CA GLY A 969 8.21 17.36 82.27
C GLY A 969 8.84 18.62 82.87
N LEU A 970 8.57 19.79 82.27
CA LEU A 970 9.00 21.09 82.79
C LEU A 970 8.32 21.42 84.13
N VAL A 971 7.02 21.17 84.27
CA VAL A 971 6.30 21.35 85.53
C VAL A 971 6.89 20.45 86.62
N VAL A 972 7.16 19.17 86.32
CA VAL A 972 7.81 18.24 87.26
C VAL A 972 9.22 18.69 87.63
N LEU A 973 10.01 19.16 86.66
CA LEU A 973 11.36 19.68 86.88
C LEU A 973 11.33 20.93 87.77
N VAL A 974 10.41 21.85 87.51
CA VAL A 974 10.22 23.07 88.29
C VAL A 974 9.78 22.74 89.73
N LEU A 975 8.86 21.80 89.92
CA LEU A 975 8.47 21.31 91.25
C LEU A 975 9.62 20.61 91.98
N HIS A 976 10.45 19.84 91.26
CA HIS A 976 11.63 19.20 91.84
C HIS A 976 12.68 20.22 92.29
N LEU A 977 12.98 21.21 91.45
CA LEU A 977 13.90 22.30 91.77
C LEU A 977 13.40 23.21 92.91
N TYR A 978 12.08 23.40 93.00
CA TYR A 978 11.44 24.10 94.11
C TYR A 978 11.59 23.33 95.42
N HIS A 979 11.36 22.01 95.41
CA HIS A 979 11.48 21.18 96.63
C HIS A 979 12.94 21.06 97.13
N ASN A 980 13.92 21.23 96.24
CA ASN A 980 15.35 21.27 96.58
C ASN A 980 15.85 22.70 96.93
N ASP A 981 14.95 23.65 97.21
CA ASP A 981 15.25 25.03 97.66
C ASP A 981 16.16 25.86 96.73
N TYR A 982 16.07 25.67 95.41
CA TYR A 982 16.89 26.45 94.46
C TYR A 982 16.43 27.92 94.41
N ARG A 983 17.30 28.86 94.84
CA ARG A 983 16.99 30.28 95.08
C ARG A 983 16.20 30.98 93.97
N PHE A 984 16.58 30.76 92.71
CA PHE A 984 15.95 31.43 91.56
C PHE A 984 14.48 30.99 91.37
N ILE A 985 14.22 29.69 91.46
CA ILE A 985 12.89 29.09 91.29
C ILE A 985 11.99 29.46 92.48
N VAL A 986 12.51 29.41 93.70
CA VAL A 986 11.76 29.76 94.92
C VAL A 986 11.32 31.23 94.90
N CYS A 987 12.11 32.14 94.33
CA CYS A 987 11.77 33.57 94.24
C CYS A 987 10.60 33.84 93.29
N ILE A 988 10.58 33.16 92.13
CA ILE A 988 9.52 33.28 91.12
C ILE A 988 8.23 32.60 91.60
N ILE A 989 8.34 31.45 92.26
CA ILE A 989 7.17 30.65 92.66
C ILE A 989 6.56 31.12 93.98
N ARG A 990 7.31 31.73 94.92
CA ARG A 990 6.79 32.21 96.22
C ARG A 990 5.51 33.08 96.14
N PRO A 991 5.41 34.09 95.27
CA PRO A 991 4.18 34.89 95.16
C PRO A 991 3.02 34.07 94.58
N LEU A 992 3.29 33.21 93.60
CA LEU A 992 2.31 32.33 92.98
C LEU A 992 1.80 31.23 93.94
N HIS A 993 2.70 30.68 94.77
CA HIS A 993 2.42 29.66 95.78
C HIS A 993 1.52 30.20 96.88
N ARG A 994 1.66 31.46 97.31
CA ARG A 994 0.71 32.06 98.28
C ARG A 994 -0.71 32.17 97.72
N ALA A 995 -0.86 32.46 96.42
CA ALA A 995 -2.16 32.55 95.76
C ALA A 995 -2.79 31.17 95.45
N THR A 996 -1.96 30.14 95.24
CA THR A 996 -2.41 28.82 94.74
C THR A 996 -2.32 27.69 95.79
N ALA A 997 -1.64 27.88 96.92
CA ALA A 997 -1.42 26.85 97.96
C ALA A 997 -2.71 26.25 98.54
N ARG A 998 -3.79 27.03 98.64
CA ARG A 998 -5.11 26.51 99.05
C ARG A 998 -5.68 25.53 98.02
N CYS A 999 -5.50 25.80 96.73
CA CYS A 999 -5.98 24.95 95.63
C CYS A 999 -5.06 23.73 95.43
N LEU A 1000 -3.74 23.90 95.55
CA LEU A 1000 -2.75 22.83 95.40
C LEU A 1000 -2.75 21.80 96.55
N SER A 1001 -3.14 22.15 97.77
CA SER A 1001 -3.22 21.16 98.87
C SER A 1001 -4.42 20.21 98.76
N TRP A 1002 -5.48 20.63 98.05
CA TRP A 1002 -6.65 19.82 97.75
C TRP A 1002 -6.42 18.82 96.60
N LEU A 1003 -5.48 19.15 95.70
CA LEU A 1003 -5.10 18.33 94.57
C LEU A 1003 -3.91 17.46 94.97
N ASN A 1004 -4.04 16.13 94.95
CA ASN A 1004 -2.90 15.23 95.15
C ASN A 1004 -1.96 15.31 93.94
N LEU A 1005 -1.18 16.40 93.88
CA LEU A 1005 -0.50 16.89 92.68
C LEU A 1005 0.47 15.86 92.11
N GLN A 1006 1.17 15.12 92.96
CA GLN A 1006 2.11 14.11 92.51
C GLN A 1006 1.42 12.93 91.81
N ARG A 1007 0.23 12.52 92.28
CA ARG A 1007 -0.57 11.47 91.64
C ARG A 1007 -1.24 11.99 90.37
N SER A 1008 -1.82 13.19 90.43
CA SER A 1008 -2.45 13.84 89.27
C SER A 1008 -1.47 14.11 88.12
N LEU A 1009 -0.23 14.51 88.40
CA LEU A 1009 0.78 14.70 87.35
C LEU A 1009 1.22 13.38 86.70
N MET A 1010 1.25 12.27 87.46
CA MET A 1010 1.59 10.95 86.91
C MET A 1010 0.44 10.38 86.07
N ASP A 1011 -0.81 10.53 86.52
CA ASP A 1011 -2.00 10.12 85.77
C ASP A 1011 -2.20 11.00 84.52
N ALA A 1012 -1.87 12.30 84.59
CA ALA A 1012 -1.85 13.20 83.44
C ALA A 1012 -0.75 12.82 82.44
N PHE A 1013 0.47 12.50 82.91
CA PHE A 1013 1.56 12.05 82.05
C PHE A 1013 1.19 10.74 81.34
N ALA A 1014 0.62 9.76 82.05
CA ALA A 1014 0.13 8.51 81.46
C ALA A 1014 -0.98 8.74 80.43
N THR A 1015 -1.92 9.64 80.73
CA THR A 1015 -3.02 10.02 79.82
C THR A 1015 -2.50 10.65 78.53
N PHE A 1016 -1.63 11.66 78.61
CA PHE A 1016 -1.07 12.30 77.42
C PHE A 1016 -0.11 11.40 76.66
N LEU A 1017 0.54 10.44 77.33
CA LEU A 1017 1.33 9.43 76.64
C LEU A 1017 0.45 8.52 75.76
N ILE A 1018 -0.75 8.13 76.24
CA ILE A 1018 -1.73 7.37 75.44
C ILE A 1018 -2.28 8.22 74.29
N LEU A 1019 -2.59 9.50 74.54
CA LEU A 1019 -3.15 10.39 73.53
C LEU A 1019 -2.12 10.72 72.42
N SER A 1020 -0.87 10.97 72.77
CA SER A 1020 0.21 11.24 71.81
C SER A 1020 0.67 9.99 71.05
N TYR A 1021 0.49 8.78 71.60
CA TYR A 1021 0.98 7.53 71.02
C TYR A 1021 0.55 7.32 69.56
N VAL A 1022 -0.75 7.49 69.27
CA VAL A 1022 -1.30 7.25 67.92
C VAL A 1022 -0.81 8.31 66.94
N LYS A 1023 -0.75 9.60 67.35
CA LYS A 1023 -0.21 10.67 66.51
C LYS A 1023 1.26 10.44 66.15
N PHE A 1024 2.07 9.94 67.09
CA PHE A 1024 3.45 9.53 66.83
C PHE A 1024 3.54 8.36 65.83
N ALA A 1025 2.83 7.27 66.09
CA ALA A 1025 2.90 6.07 65.26
C ALA A 1025 2.41 6.35 63.82
N VAL A 1026 1.27 7.02 63.65
CA VAL A 1026 0.69 7.33 62.32
C VAL A 1026 1.61 8.24 61.51
N THR A 1027 2.10 9.33 62.12
CA THR A 1027 2.97 10.29 61.42
C THR A 1027 4.28 9.63 60.98
N SER A 1028 4.89 8.80 61.84
CA SER A 1028 6.11 8.07 61.50
C SER A 1028 5.89 7.04 60.40
N CYS A 1029 4.80 6.27 60.44
CA CYS A 1029 4.51 5.27 59.41
C CYS A 1029 4.21 5.93 58.05
N GLN A 1030 3.49 7.05 58.01
CA GLN A 1030 3.22 7.79 56.77
C GLN A 1030 4.50 8.35 56.12
N LEU A 1031 5.46 8.83 56.91
CA LEU A 1031 6.76 9.29 56.40
C LEU A 1031 7.68 8.14 55.95
N LEU A 1032 7.47 6.92 56.44
CA LEU A 1032 8.28 5.75 56.06
C LEU A 1032 7.70 4.95 54.89
N PHE A 1033 6.59 5.41 54.29
CA PHE A 1033 6.01 4.75 53.13
C PHE A 1033 6.70 5.19 51.83
N PRO A 1034 7.39 4.29 51.10
CA PRO A 1034 7.99 4.61 49.82
C PRO A 1034 6.94 4.56 48.71
N ASN A 1035 7.02 5.50 47.77
CA ASN A 1035 6.27 5.48 46.52
C ASN A 1035 7.16 4.95 45.39
N THR A 1036 6.62 4.10 44.52
CA THR A 1036 7.37 3.46 43.43
C THR A 1036 7.05 4.10 42.09
N LEU A 1037 8.08 4.58 41.39
CA LEU A 1037 7.99 5.02 40.00
C LEU A 1037 8.52 3.89 39.09
N VAL A 1038 7.75 3.49 38.09
CA VAL A 1038 8.06 2.37 37.18
C VAL A 1038 8.13 2.88 35.74
N ASP A 1039 9.17 2.50 34.99
CA ASP A 1039 9.27 2.77 33.55
C ASP A 1039 8.74 1.60 32.69
N ASP A 1040 8.80 1.73 31.36
CA ASP A 1040 8.31 0.71 30.42
C ASP A 1040 9.17 -0.58 30.39
N THR A 1041 10.38 -0.52 30.94
CA THR A 1041 11.28 -1.68 31.06
C THR A 1041 11.07 -2.44 32.38
N GLY A 1042 10.20 -1.92 33.25
CA GLY A 1042 9.95 -2.46 34.58
C GLY A 1042 10.99 -2.03 35.62
N HIS A 1043 11.84 -1.04 35.33
CA HIS A 1043 12.78 -0.49 36.31
C HIS A 1043 12.03 0.36 37.34
N THR A 1044 12.30 0.10 38.62
CA THR A 1044 11.59 0.73 39.74
C THR A 1044 12.49 1.69 40.53
N GLU A 1045 12.04 2.93 40.69
CA GLU A 1045 12.67 3.95 41.54
C GLU A 1045 11.80 4.24 42.77
N PHE A 1046 12.44 4.37 43.95
CA PHE A 1046 11.73 4.63 45.21
C PHE A 1046 11.86 6.11 45.61
N VAL A 1047 10.73 6.81 45.67
CA VAL A 1047 10.61 8.24 46.03
C VAL A 1047 9.72 8.44 47.25
N SER A 1048 9.76 9.61 47.87
CA SER A 1048 8.86 9.92 48.99
C SER A 1048 7.41 10.12 48.52
N LEU A 1049 6.44 9.54 49.24
CA LEU A 1049 5.01 9.70 48.93
C LEU A 1049 4.55 11.16 48.93
N PHE A 1050 5.09 11.99 49.83
CA PHE A 1050 4.68 13.39 49.96
C PHE A 1050 5.47 14.34 49.06
N ASN A 1051 6.62 13.89 48.54
CA ASN A 1051 7.43 14.66 47.61
C ASN A 1051 8.19 13.68 46.68
N GLY A 1052 7.65 13.49 45.46
CA GLY A 1052 8.20 12.58 44.46
C GLY A 1052 9.55 13.01 43.88
N ASP A 1053 10.01 14.24 44.12
CA ASP A 1053 11.33 14.72 43.66
C ASP A 1053 12.46 14.27 44.60
N PHE A 1054 12.14 13.84 45.84
CA PHE A 1054 13.13 13.27 46.75
C PHE A 1054 13.16 11.75 46.67
N GLN A 1055 14.29 11.21 46.20
CA GLN A 1055 14.60 9.79 46.35
C GLN A 1055 14.55 9.39 47.83
N PHE A 1056 13.94 8.24 48.11
CA PHE A 1056 13.61 7.80 49.47
C PHE A 1056 14.86 7.66 50.37
N PHE A 1057 15.99 7.25 49.78
CA PHE A 1057 17.27 7.10 50.48
C PHE A 1057 18.22 8.31 50.32
N SER A 1058 17.71 9.44 49.83
CA SER A 1058 18.53 10.65 49.66
C SER A 1058 18.90 11.32 50.99
N LEU A 1059 20.03 12.03 50.98
CA LEU A 1059 20.46 12.87 52.12
C LEU A 1059 19.42 13.94 52.48
N ASN A 1060 18.63 14.40 51.50
CA ASN A 1060 17.60 15.42 51.70
C ASN A 1060 16.39 14.89 52.48
N TYR A 1061 16.06 13.60 52.35
CA TYR A 1061 14.96 12.95 53.06
C TYR A 1061 15.38 12.28 54.38
N ALA A 1062 16.67 11.95 54.52
CA ALA A 1062 17.21 11.23 55.67
C ALA A 1062 16.80 11.77 57.06
N PRO A 1063 16.74 13.09 57.33
CA PRO A 1063 16.33 13.60 58.64
C PRO A 1063 14.91 13.18 59.04
N TYR A 1064 13.96 13.18 58.10
CA TYR A 1064 12.57 12.80 58.34
C TYR A 1064 12.45 11.29 58.56
N MET A 1065 13.16 10.50 57.75
CA MET A 1065 13.22 9.04 57.86
C MET A 1065 13.81 8.60 59.22
N LEU A 1066 14.98 9.12 59.59
CA LEU A 1066 15.66 8.77 60.85
C LEU A 1066 14.84 9.18 62.08
N THR A 1067 14.21 10.36 62.05
CA THR A 1067 13.33 10.82 63.13
C THR A 1067 12.13 9.89 63.28
N SER A 1068 11.51 9.48 62.16
CA SER A 1068 10.34 8.58 62.16
C SER A 1068 10.69 7.19 62.70
N LEU A 1069 11.84 6.64 62.30
CA LEU A 1069 12.36 5.36 62.81
C LEU A 1069 12.63 5.41 64.33
N PHE A 1070 13.25 6.49 64.81
CA PHE A 1070 13.52 6.67 66.24
C PHE A 1070 12.22 6.75 67.06
N ILE A 1071 11.21 7.49 66.58
CA ILE A 1071 9.91 7.61 67.25
C ILE A 1071 9.16 6.27 67.26
N LEU A 1072 9.20 5.49 66.17
CA LEU A 1072 8.60 4.14 66.15
C LEU A 1072 9.30 3.17 67.07
N PHE A 1073 10.63 3.27 67.19
CA PHE A 1073 11.39 2.53 68.19
C PHE A 1073 10.89 2.87 69.61
N LEU A 1074 10.65 4.15 69.92
CA LEU A 1074 10.06 4.52 71.22
C LEU A 1074 8.63 3.97 71.40
N CYS A 1075 7.82 3.96 70.34
CA CYS A 1075 6.45 3.43 70.35
C CYS A 1075 6.39 1.90 70.53
N THR A 1076 7.44 1.16 70.18
CA THR A 1076 7.56 -0.28 70.45
C THR A 1076 8.22 -0.57 71.80
N PHE A 1077 9.23 0.22 72.16
CA PHE A 1077 9.98 0.08 73.39
C PHE A 1077 9.10 0.29 74.64
N PHE A 1078 8.27 1.32 74.65
CA PHE A 1078 7.42 1.64 75.80
C PHE A 1078 6.40 0.52 76.16
N PRO A 1079 5.58 -0.01 75.22
CA PRO A 1079 4.70 -1.15 75.49
C PRO A 1079 5.46 -2.41 75.92
N THR A 1080 6.66 -2.63 75.36
CA THR A 1080 7.51 -3.77 75.75
C THR A 1080 7.94 -3.69 77.21
N ILE A 1081 8.27 -2.48 77.70
CA ILE A 1081 8.53 -2.25 79.13
C ILE A 1081 7.30 -2.61 79.97
N LEU A 1082 6.11 -2.09 79.61
CA LEU A 1082 4.86 -2.41 80.32
C LEU A 1082 4.60 -3.93 80.38
N PHE A 1083 4.82 -4.62 79.25
CA PHE A 1083 4.66 -6.06 79.15
C PHE A 1083 5.65 -6.82 80.06
N LEU A 1084 6.95 -6.51 79.99
CA LEU A 1084 7.97 -7.19 80.79
C LEU A 1084 7.72 -7.04 82.30
N TYR A 1085 7.38 -5.83 82.77
CA TYR A 1085 7.12 -5.57 84.20
C TYR A 1085 5.83 -6.20 84.74
N SER A 1086 4.96 -6.68 83.86
CA SER A 1086 3.72 -7.38 84.23
C SER A 1086 3.87 -8.91 84.35
N ILE A 1087 5.01 -9.47 83.93
CA ILE A 1087 5.26 -10.92 83.93
C ILE A 1087 6.03 -11.33 85.20
N LYS A 1088 5.41 -12.16 86.04
CA LYS A 1088 5.98 -12.65 87.30
C LYS A 1088 7.38 -13.31 87.15
N PRO A 1089 7.66 -14.14 86.13
CA PRO A 1089 9.01 -14.64 85.86
C PRO A 1089 10.07 -13.56 85.66
N PHE A 1090 9.76 -12.45 84.98
CA PHE A 1090 10.70 -11.36 84.74
C PHE A 1090 11.07 -10.63 86.03
N TYR A 1091 10.07 -10.36 86.87
CA TYR A 1091 10.28 -9.80 88.21
C TYR A 1091 11.12 -10.73 89.10
N THR A 1092 10.85 -12.03 89.05
CA THR A 1092 11.61 -13.07 89.79
C THR A 1092 13.05 -13.21 89.26
N CYS A 1093 13.24 -13.06 87.95
CA CYS A 1093 14.55 -13.06 87.30
C CYS A 1093 15.38 -11.84 87.71
N LEU A 1094 14.79 -10.64 87.70
CA LEU A 1094 15.42 -9.41 88.19
C LEU A 1094 15.79 -9.48 89.68
N GLU A 1095 14.96 -10.17 90.48
CA GLU A 1095 15.24 -10.40 91.89
C GLU A 1095 16.39 -11.39 92.10
N ARG A 1096 16.47 -12.46 91.30
CA ARG A 1096 17.60 -13.42 91.29
C ARG A 1096 18.92 -12.81 90.81
N LEU A 1097 18.88 -11.92 89.81
CA LEU A 1097 20.06 -11.26 89.24
C LEU A 1097 20.56 -10.07 90.07
N ASN A 1098 19.84 -9.68 91.13
CA ASN A 1098 20.18 -8.60 92.06
C ASN A 1098 20.50 -7.23 91.40
N TRP A 1099 19.95 -6.99 90.20
CA TRP A 1099 20.12 -5.76 89.45
C TRP A 1099 19.26 -4.63 90.04
N LYS A 1100 19.86 -3.85 90.95
CA LYS A 1100 19.22 -2.69 91.62
C LYS A 1100 18.65 -1.60 90.69
N PRO A 1101 19.24 -1.24 89.52
CA PRO A 1101 18.72 -0.11 88.73
C PRO A 1101 17.40 -0.39 88.00
N LEU A 1102 17.06 -1.66 87.73
CA LEU A 1102 15.80 -2.04 87.07
C LEU A 1102 14.68 -2.44 88.05
N LYS A 1103 14.95 -2.54 89.36
CA LYS A 1103 13.88 -2.74 90.35
C LYS A 1103 13.05 -1.45 90.42
N PRO A 1104 11.71 -1.53 90.27
CA PRO A 1104 10.89 -0.33 90.30
C PRO A 1104 10.95 0.32 91.68
N GLY A 1105 11.50 1.53 91.77
CA GLY A 1105 11.40 2.36 92.96
C GLY A 1105 9.96 2.87 93.14
N ALA A 1106 9.66 3.49 94.29
CA ALA A 1106 8.30 3.95 94.62
C ALA A 1106 7.67 4.85 93.52
N LYS A 1107 8.48 5.70 92.86
CA LYS A 1107 8.02 6.57 91.75
C LYS A 1107 7.73 5.80 90.46
N THR A 1108 8.57 4.82 90.11
CA THR A 1108 8.38 3.97 88.92
C THR A 1108 7.17 3.05 89.11
N GLN A 1109 6.97 2.54 90.33
CA GLN A 1109 5.80 1.73 90.66
C GLN A 1109 4.52 2.55 90.56
N LEU A 1110 4.49 3.80 91.08
CA LEU A 1110 3.35 4.71 90.92
C LEU A 1110 3.00 4.95 89.44
N PHE A 1111 4.00 5.11 88.58
CA PHE A 1111 3.79 5.27 87.14
C PHE A 1111 3.24 3.99 86.47
N LEU A 1112 3.79 2.81 86.81
CA LEU A 1112 3.28 1.53 86.30
C LEU A 1112 1.87 1.23 86.81
N ASP A 1113 1.56 1.61 88.05
CA ASP A 1113 0.24 1.43 88.65
C ASP A 1113 -0.82 2.25 87.91
N SER A 1114 -0.49 3.45 87.42
CA SER A 1114 -1.40 4.24 86.57
C SER A 1114 -1.90 3.44 85.35
N PHE A 1115 -1.11 2.53 84.77
CA PHE A 1115 -1.52 1.66 83.66
C PHE A 1115 -2.12 0.32 84.11
N HIS A 1116 -1.58 -0.28 85.18
CA HIS A 1116 -1.92 -1.64 85.59
C HIS A 1116 -3.11 -1.76 86.55
N GLN A 1117 -3.47 -0.69 87.28
CA GLN A 1117 -4.40 -0.73 88.42
C GLN A 1117 -5.80 -1.30 88.08
N CYS A 1118 -6.26 -1.15 86.84
CA CYS A 1118 -7.60 -1.58 86.40
C CYS A 1118 -7.71 -3.06 86.01
N PHE A 1119 -6.57 -3.73 85.79
CA PHE A 1119 -6.50 -5.12 85.35
C PHE A 1119 -6.40 -6.08 86.54
N LYS A 1120 -6.89 -7.31 86.38
CA LYS A 1120 -6.79 -8.35 87.42
C LYS A 1120 -5.31 -8.58 87.76
N ASP A 1121 -4.94 -8.48 89.04
CA ASP A 1121 -3.56 -8.59 89.54
C ASP A 1121 -3.30 -9.93 90.25
N GLY A 1122 -4.29 -10.83 90.24
CA GLY A 1122 -4.25 -12.15 90.86
C GLY A 1122 -4.33 -12.17 92.39
N SER A 1123 -4.57 -11.03 93.03
CA SER A 1123 -4.73 -10.92 94.49
C SER A 1123 -5.97 -11.65 95.03
N ASN A 1124 -7.00 -11.81 94.20
CA ASN A 1124 -8.28 -12.45 94.57
C ASN A 1124 -8.40 -13.92 94.10
N GLY A 1125 -7.28 -14.61 93.85
CA GLY A 1125 -7.27 -15.99 93.33
C GLY A 1125 -7.48 -16.12 91.81
N GLU A 1126 -7.57 -14.99 91.11
CA GLU A 1126 -7.62 -14.93 89.64
C GLU A 1126 -6.22 -14.96 89.00
N HIS A 1127 -6.13 -15.15 87.68
CA HIS A 1127 -4.85 -14.98 86.97
C HIS A 1127 -4.47 -13.50 86.84
N ASP A 1128 -3.18 -13.18 86.94
CA ASP A 1128 -2.65 -11.83 86.68
C ASP A 1128 -2.78 -11.50 85.18
N ARG A 1129 -3.48 -10.41 84.87
CA ARG A 1129 -3.80 -9.92 83.52
C ARG A 1129 -3.23 -8.52 83.26
N ARG A 1130 -2.32 -8.01 84.09
CA ARG A 1130 -1.75 -6.66 83.93
C ARG A 1130 -1.02 -6.46 82.59
N TYR A 1131 -0.50 -7.53 81.98
CA TYR A 1131 0.12 -7.51 80.65
C TYR A 1131 -0.81 -7.01 79.54
N TYR A 1132 -2.13 -7.06 79.75
CA TYR A 1132 -3.11 -6.61 78.78
C TYR A 1132 -3.05 -5.09 78.52
N ALA A 1133 -2.53 -4.31 79.48
CA ALA A 1133 -2.23 -2.89 79.28
C ALA A 1133 -1.27 -2.65 78.10
N ALA A 1134 -0.24 -3.50 77.96
CA ALA A 1134 0.70 -3.44 76.85
C ALA A 1134 0.08 -3.90 75.52
N LEU A 1135 -0.81 -4.91 75.57
CA LEU A 1135 -1.49 -5.43 74.38
C LEU A 1135 -2.34 -4.36 73.67
N TYR A 1136 -2.98 -3.44 74.40
CA TYR A 1136 -3.68 -2.31 73.77
C TYR A 1136 -2.78 -1.48 72.88
N PHE A 1137 -1.55 -1.18 73.30
CA PHE A 1137 -0.61 -0.43 72.47
C PHE A 1137 -0.12 -1.24 71.28
N PHE A 1138 0.15 -2.54 71.45
CA PHE A 1138 0.52 -3.42 70.34
C PHE A 1138 -0.60 -3.54 69.31
N PHE A 1139 -1.87 -3.63 69.72
CA PHE A 1139 -3.00 -3.63 68.79
C PHE A 1139 -3.13 -2.30 68.04
N LYS A 1140 -2.95 -1.15 68.72
CA LYS A 1140 -2.92 0.16 68.04
C LYS A 1140 -1.82 0.19 66.98
N LEU A 1141 -0.60 -0.21 67.34
CA LEU A 1141 0.52 -0.20 66.43
C LEU A 1141 0.32 -1.16 65.25
N ALA A 1142 -0.19 -2.37 65.49
CA ALA A 1142 -0.46 -3.34 64.42
C ALA A 1142 -1.49 -2.81 63.42
N LEU A 1143 -2.59 -2.19 63.89
CA LEU A 1143 -3.59 -1.58 63.01
C LEU A 1143 -3.00 -0.41 62.21
N ILE A 1144 -2.22 0.46 62.85
CA ILE A 1144 -1.57 1.60 62.18
C ILE A 1144 -0.54 1.12 61.13
N THR A 1145 0.25 0.10 61.43
CA THR A 1145 1.23 -0.47 60.48
C THR A 1145 0.54 -1.09 59.28
N THR A 1146 -0.57 -1.81 59.46
CA THR A 1146 -1.32 -2.36 58.31
C THR A 1146 -1.86 -1.26 57.41
N PHE A 1147 -2.34 -0.14 57.98
CA PHE A 1147 -2.79 1.03 57.22
C PHE A 1147 -1.65 1.65 56.40
N ALA A 1148 -0.45 1.74 56.97
CA ALA A 1148 0.66 2.39 56.32
C ALA A 1148 1.35 1.53 55.25
N PHE A 1149 1.35 0.20 55.36
CA PHE A 1149 2.12 -0.69 54.48
C PHE A 1149 1.24 -1.65 53.66
N GLY A 1150 -0.08 -1.43 53.61
CA GLY A 1150 -0.98 -2.26 52.82
C GLY A 1150 -0.71 -2.15 51.32
N LEU A 1151 -0.28 -3.24 50.67
CA LEU A 1151 0.02 -3.29 49.23
C LEU A 1151 -1.22 -3.09 48.33
N SER A 1152 -2.42 -3.30 48.87
CA SER A 1152 -3.69 -2.90 48.25
C SER A 1152 -4.70 -2.55 49.34
N TRP A 1153 -5.63 -1.64 49.03
CA TRP A 1153 -6.69 -1.24 49.96
C TRP A 1153 -7.51 -2.43 50.47
N THR A 1154 -7.79 -3.41 49.61
CA THR A 1154 -8.49 -4.66 49.98
C THR A 1154 -7.71 -5.45 51.02
N ILE A 1155 -6.42 -5.70 50.79
CA ILE A 1155 -5.57 -6.47 51.71
C ILE A 1155 -5.45 -5.75 53.05
N GLN A 1156 -5.35 -4.42 53.03
CA GLN A 1156 -5.30 -3.61 54.23
C GLN A 1156 -6.51 -3.83 55.14
N TYR A 1157 -7.73 -3.63 54.62
CA TYR A 1157 -8.95 -3.77 55.42
C TYR A 1157 -9.15 -5.21 55.92
N VAL A 1158 -8.75 -6.22 55.12
CA VAL A 1158 -8.80 -7.64 55.52
C VAL A 1158 -7.85 -7.92 56.69
N LEU A 1159 -6.61 -7.44 56.64
CA LEU A 1159 -5.64 -7.61 57.73
C LEU A 1159 -6.09 -6.90 59.00
N GLN A 1160 -6.64 -5.69 58.87
CA GLN A 1160 -7.22 -4.94 60.00
C GLN A 1160 -8.39 -5.69 60.64
N GLN A 1161 -9.23 -6.32 59.83
CA GLN A 1161 -10.34 -7.14 60.30
C GLN A 1161 -9.86 -8.34 61.12
N PHE A 1162 -8.80 -9.00 60.65
CA PHE A 1162 -8.19 -10.12 61.34
C PHE A 1162 -7.62 -9.70 62.71
N ILE A 1163 -6.91 -8.57 62.79
CA ILE A 1163 -6.34 -8.04 64.03
C ILE A 1163 -7.45 -7.70 65.06
N ILE A 1164 -8.53 -7.03 64.63
CA ILE A 1164 -9.65 -6.70 65.52
C ILE A 1164 -10.34 -7.97 66.03
N THR A 1165 -10.52 -8.96 65.16
CA THR A 1165 -11.15 -10.23 65.54
C THR A 1165 -10.31 -10.98 66.57
N ILE A 1166 -8.97 -10.97 66.43
CA ILE A 1166 -8.05 -11.49 67.45
C ILE A 1166 -8.18 -10.73 68.77
N ALA A 1167 -8.21 -9.39 68.74
CA ALA A 1167 -8.36 -8.57 69.93
C ALA A 1167 -9.70 -8.85 70.64
N LEU A 1168 -10.79 -9.00 69.90
CA LEU A 1168 -12.12 -9.38 70.40
C LEU A 1168 -12.09 -10.75 71.08
N LEU A 1169 -11.49 -11.74 70.42
CA LEU A 1169 -11.39 -13.11 70.94
C LEU A 1169 -10.56 -13.15 72.23
N LEU A 1170 -9.42 -12.46 72.26
CA LEU A 1170 -8.58 -12.35 73.45
C LEU A 1170 -9.30 -11.63 74.59
N LEU A 1171 -10.02 -10.55 74.31
CA LEU A 1171 -10.79 -9.82 75.32
C LEU A 1171 -11.93 -10.68 75.91
N GLY A 1172 -12.66 -11.38 75.05
CA GLY A 1172 -13.78 -12.25 75.43
C GLY A 1172 -13.35 -13.45 76.27
N LEU A 1173 -12.22 -14.08 75.91
CA LEU A 1173 -11.67 -15.22 76.63
C LEU A 1173 -10.99 -14.83 77.95
N LEU A 1174 -10.23 -13.74 77.96
CA LEU A 1174 -9.36 -13.41 79.10
C LEU A 1174 -10.04 -12.53 80.15
N GLN A 1175 -11.05 -11.74 79.75
CA GLN A 1175 -11.77 -10.77 80.58
C GLN A 1175 -10.85 -10.04 81.58
N PRO A 1176 -9.90 -9.22 81.05
CA PRO A 1176 -8.73 -8.77 81.79
C PRO A 1176 -9.02 -7.75 82.90
N TYR A 1177 -10.19 -7.10 82.90
CA TYR A 1177 -10.54 -6.05 83.87
C TYR A 1177 -11.11 -6.61 85.19
N LYS A 1178 -10.79 -5.95 86.31
CA LYS A 1178 -11.33 -6.29 87.65
C LYS A 1178 -12.85 -6.15 87.75
N LYS A 1179 -13.46 -5.20 87.00
CA LYS A 1179 -14.91 -4.99 86.96
C LYS A 1179 -15.49 -5.58 85.69
N PHE A 1180 -16.53 -6.40 85.82
CA PHE A 1180 -17.19 -7.07 84.70
C PHE A 1180 -17.68 -6.10 83.61
N TRP A 1181 -18.36 -5.01 83.98
CA TRP A 1181 -18.89 -4.01 83.04
C TRP A 1181 -17.82 -3.38 82.14
N TYR A 1182 -16.56 -3.31 82.57
CA TYR A 1182 -15.48 -2.79 81.72
C TYR A 1182 -15.15 -3.76 80.58
N ASN A 1183 -15.09 -5.06 80.85
CA ASN A 1183 -14.91 -6.07 79.80
C ASN A 1183 -16.05 -6.04 78.76
N VAL A 1184 -17.29 -5.82 79.20
CA VAL A 1184 -18.47 -5.70 78.32
C VAL A 1184 -18.38 -4.47 77.42
N LEU A 1185 -18.02 -3.32 77.98
CA LEU A 1185 -17.88 -2.08 77.20
C LEU A 1185 -16.81 -2.22 76.11
N ASP A 1186 -15.66 -2.78 76.45
CA ASP A 1186 -14.58 -3.03 75.49
C ASP A 1186 -15.03 -3.99 74.38
N LEU A 1187 -15.74 -5.08 74.72
CA LEU A 1187 -16.29 -6.01 73.73
C LEU A 1187 -17.21 -5.29 72.74
N VAL A 1188 -18.11 -4.44 73.23
CA VAL A 1188 -19.01 -3.63 72.40
C VAL A 1188 -18.23 -2.70 71.47
N MET A 1189 -17.23 -1.96 72.02
CA MET A 1189 -16.44 -1.01 71.22
C MET A 1189 -15.63 -1.69 70.11
N PHE A 1190 -14.99 -2.82 70.41
CA PHE A 1190 -14.27 -3.58 69.38
C PHE A 1190 -15.21 -4.26 68.37
N SER A 1191 -16.41 -4.69 68.77
CA SER A 1191 -17.42 -5.22 67.85
C SER A 1191 -17.91 -4.13 66.89
N LEU A 1192 -18.09 -2.90 67.37
CA LEU A 1192 -18.43 -1.77 66.52
C LEU A 1192 -17.31 -1.47 65.51
N LEU A 1193 -16.03 -1.48 65.92
CA LEU A 1193 -14.91 -1.32 64.98
C LEU A 1193 -14.90 -2.41 63.91
N SER A 1194 -15.15 -3.66 64.30
CA SER A 1194 -15.26 -4.80 63.38
C SER A 1194 -16.37 -4.59 62.34
N CYS A 1195 -17.57 -4.18 62.78
CA CYS A 1195 -18.68 -3.92 61.86
C CYS A 1195 -18.37 -2.78 60.89
N ILE A 1196 -17.78 -1.68 61.38
CA ILE A 1196 -17.44 -0.52 60.55
C ILE A 1196 -16.42 -0.89 59.47
N ASN A 1197 -15.39 -1.66 59.82
CA ASN A 1197 -14.38 -2.09 58.85
C ASN A 1197 -14.94 -2.99 57.74
N VAL A 1198 -15.84 -3.92 58.08
CA VAL A 1198 -16.52 -4.76 57.09
C VAL A 1198 -17.39 -3.94 56.14
N ILE A 1199 -18.10 -2.94 56.66
CA ILE A 1199 -18.93 -2.05 55.84
C ILE A 1199 -18.07 -1.23 54.87
N ILE A 1200 -16.92 -0.71 55.33
CA ILE A 1200 -15.98 0.03 54.47
C ILE A 1200 -15.45 -0.87 53.35
N LEU A 1201 -15.03 -2.10 53.67
CA LEU A 1201 -14.56 -3.08 52.68
C LEU A 1201 -15.64 -3.42 51.65
N TYR A 1202 -16.89 -3.58 52.08
CA TYR A 1202 -18.02 -3.87 51.19
C TYR A 1202 -18.31 -2.70 50.23
N ASN A 1203 -18.30 -1.46 50.73
CA ASN A 1203 -18.50 -0.28 49.89
C ASN A 1203 -17.36 -0.10 48.87
N TYR A 1204 -16.12 -0.35 49.28
CA TYR A 1204 -14.98 -0.34 48.36
C TYR A 1204 -15.15 -1.37 47.23
N TYR A 1205 -15.65 -2.57 47.54
CA TYR A 1205 -15.95 -3.59 46.53
C TYR A 1205 -17.11 -3.18 45.60
N LEU A 1206 -18.17 -2.53 46.11
CA LEU A 1206 -19.27 -2.05 45.27
C LEU A 1206 -18.82 -0.96 44.28
N GLU A 1207 -17.94 -0.07 44.71
CA GLU A 1207 -17.39 0.98 43.85
C GLU A 1207 -16.49 0.41 42.75
N SER A 1208 -15.67 -0.62 43.06
CA SER A 1208 -14.81 -1.25 42.06
C SER A 1208 -15.56 -1.99 40.94
N ILE A 1209 -16.85 -2.31 41.15
CA ILE A 1209 -17.74 -2.93 40.15
C ILE A 1209 -18.80 -1.97 39.58
N ASN A 1210 -18.72 -0.66 39.87
CA ASN A 1210 -19.63 0.39 39.39
C ASN A 1210 -21.13 0.17 39.73
N SER A 1211 -21.43 -0.44 40.89
CA SER A 1211 -22.79 -0.66 41.40
C SER A 1211 -23.22 0.45 42.37
N PRO A 1212 -24.49 0.87 42.44
CA PRO A 1212 -24.94 1.90 43.39
C PRO A 1212 -24.63 1.53 44.84
N LEU A 1213 -24.07 2.50 45.59
CA LEU A 1213 -23.73 2.39 47.01
C LEU A 1213 -24.97 2.00 47.85
N SER A 1214 -24.79 1.09 48.80
CA SER A 1214 -25.88 0.55 49.62
C SER A 1214 -26.44 1.57 50.63
N ASN A 1215 -27.77 1.70 50.71
CA ASN A 1215 -28.50 2.56 51.68
C ASN A 1215 -28.24 2.22 53.17
N THR A 1216 -27.56 1.11 53.48
CA THR A 1216 -27.29 0.65 54.85
C THR A 1216 -26.37 1.57 55.65
N PHE A 1217 -25.57 2.44 55.00
CA PHE A 1217 -24.69 3.38 55.70
C PHE A 1217 -25.47 4.46 56.49
N CYS A 1218 -26.67 4.82 56.05
CA CYS A 1218 -27.53 5.79 56.76
C CYS A 1218 -28.03 5.28 58.12
N CYS A 1219 -28.17 3.95 58.29
CA CYS A 1219 -28.70 3.38 59.53
C CYS A 1219 -27.68 3.32 60.68
N VAL A 1220 -26.37 3.34 60.37
CA VAL A 1220 -25.31 3.26 61.40
C VAL A 1220 -25.01 4.63 62.03
N LEU A 1221 -25.28 5.73 61.31
CA LEU A 1221 -25.08 7.10 61.82
C LEU A 1221 -26.30 7.69 62.56
N ILE A 1222 -27.47 7.05 62.47
CA ILE A 1222 -28.72 7.53 63.11
C ILE A 1222 -29.38 6.37 63.86
N TYR A 1223 -29.00 6.15 65.12
CA TYR A 1223 -29.81 5.35 66.03
C TYR A 1223 -30.93 6.23 66.59
N LYS A 1224 -32.13 6.10 66.01
CA LYS A 1224 -33.38 6.65 66.55
C LYS A 1224 -34.07 5.53 67.33
N PRO A 1225 -34.18 5.58 68.67
CA PRO A 1225 -34.96 4.59 69.40
C PRO A 1225 -36.45 4.90 69.18
N GLU A 1226 -37.20 3.94 68.63
CA GLU A 1226 -38.66 3.95 68.70
C GLU A 1226 -39.10 3.44 70.08
N ILE A 1227 -39.79 4.32 70.83
CA ILE A 1227 -41.02 3.98 71.55
C ILE A 1227 -42.14 4.74 70.82
#